data_AF-A0A840IXX4-F1
#
_entry.id   AF-A0A840IXX4-F1
#
_cell.length_a   1.000
_cell.length_b   1.000
_cell.length_c   1.000
_cell.angle_alpha   90.00
_cell.angle_beta   90.00
_cell.angle_gamma   90.00
#
_symmetry.space_group_name_H-M   'P 1'
#
loop_
_entity.id
_entity.type
_entity.pdbx_description
1 polymer ?
#
loop_
_entity_poly.entity_id
_entity_poly.type
_entity_poly.pdbx_seq_one_letter_code
_entity_poly.pdbx_strand_id
1 'polypeptide(L)'
;MALTATGAGTPDNWGAFTGKVDKVAKLNVDAITKAADQFRGAATDAADHSTALDNTTKALDSSVWSGQAADSFFDYVRSVRSAGAKVEAHLGDVANDLSTLAKNLGDIKSKVTNDKLHGAEGAVNARNQKAQTDMDAATAAAKTALAQNKPGPAKTADQIKAEAKTDINRITTEWDGQVQDLLDQANGMIGQSQTLMKKQIDGGYDKVQPPGSGGTTPQSTGGIHTGHDGGGSGGGGGGGGGGGGLGPSGGPPSSPPPGNVQQWIQEAIKELQAAGVNVTDADIKNIWAIIQHESGGDPNAINNWDCVPLDTAILTRRGLLKHGDVEVGDETIGYNPATGRGEWTRITRIVHHENARLVRIGNSRWQATTTPNHRWLTVHGKRGVPTRSQHAVEGRFVTTEQVGSRDRLLLAAPADTGAGLEVSVPEAAILGWIAGDGQVENRKHRPTMSIAQSKPAMVEKIRELLADVPHAEYVDDRGGCGPRHQFRLDHDYAHDLLRRAGNPKSEAFAQVLAMSSAQRTAWLRAVIDAEGTWHDQPGYAKPKVTVYQAPGEVLEAIVLAVYLSGARPRVSYVDRTSAHETWQVEASVRANNPVVTGAFLDAEEAARGDVWCVTTELGTWTAREGDHLFLTGNSNAAAGHPSKGLMQCIDSTFNAHKLPGHDNIYNPVDNIIAGVQYSIDRYGSLGNVPGIQAMSHGGAYRGY
;
A
#
# COMPACT_ATOMS: atom_id res chain seq x y z
N MET A 1 2.81 -2.42 37.80
CA MET A 1 1.80 -3.04 38.68
C MET A 1 0.64 -2.07 38.86
N ALA A 2 -0.57 -2.39 38.41
CA ALA A 2 -1.71 -1.49 38.62
C ALA A 2 -1.92 -1.17 40.12
N LEU A 3 -2.39 0.05 40.42
CA LEU A 3 -2.70 0.46 41.78
C LEU A 3 -3.79 -0.44 42.39
N THR A 4 -3.61 -0.82 43.66
CA THR A 4 -4.59 -1.64 44.38
C THR A 4 -5.75 -0.79 44.90
N ALA A 5 -6.98 -1.31 44.83
CA ALA A 5 -8.19 -0.62 45.29
C ALA A 5 -8.39 -0.59 46.83
N THR A 6 -7.36 -0.93 47.61
CA THR A 6 -7.41 -1.06 49.08
C THR A 6 -6.89 0.21 49.79
N GLY A 7 -7.17 0.36 51.09
CA GLY A 7 -6.69 1.48 51.89
C GLY A 7 -7.30 2.84 51.48
N ALA A 8 -6.45 3.79 51.11
CA ALA A 8 -6.85 5.14 50.70
C ALA A 8 -7.14 5.27 49.19
N GLY A 9 -6.90 4.22 48.40
CA GLY A 9 -7.17 4.18 46.96
C GLY A 9 -6.12 4.92 46.13
N THR A 10 -6.55 5.53 45.03
CA THR A 10 -5.65 6.18 44.05
C THR A 10 -5.29 7.61 44.49
N PRO A 11 -4.03 8.06 44.34
CA PRO A 11 -3.65 9.46 44.56
C PRO A 11 -4.40 10.42 43.64
N ASP A 12 -4.75 11.61 44.11
CA ASP A 12 -5.50 12.60 43.31
C ASP A 12 -4.66 13.15 42.15
N ASN A 13 -3.34 13.25 42.35
CA ASN A 13 -2.37 13.67 41.36
C ASN A 13 -1.86 12.53 40.46
N TRP A 14 -2.42 11.31 40.58
CA TRP A 14 -1.94 10.15 39.82
C TRP A 14 -2.08 10.34 38.32
N GLY A 15 -3.22 10.87 37.84
CA GLY A 15 -3.44 11.10 36.41
C GLY A 15 -2.49 12.13 35.80
N ALA A 16 -2.10 13.16 36.57
CA ALA A 16 -1.12 14.14 36.12
C ALA A 16 0.29 13.52 36.02
N PHE A 17 0.67 12.71 37.02
CA PHE A 17 1.91 11.96 37.03
C PHE A 17 2.01 10.98 35.84
N THR A 18 1.00 10.12 35.64
CA THR A 18 0.98 9.18 34.52
C THR A 18 0.93 9.89 33.17
N GLY A 19 0.27 11.04 33.08
CA GLY A 19 0.30 11.86 31.87
C GLY A 19 1.69 12.36 31.48
N LYS A 20 2.59 12.61 32.45
CA LYS A 20 4.00 12.92 32.17
C LYS A 20 4.78 11.68 31.74
N VAL A 21 4.56 10.54 32.41
CA VAL A 21 5.16 9.25 32.04
C VAL A 21 4.80 8.89 30.59
N ASP A 22 3.53 9.07 30.19
CA ASP A 22 3.05 8.79 28.84
C ASP A 22 3.71 9.67 27.77
N LYS A 23 4.03 10.93 28.09
CA LYS A 23 4.77 11.81 27.17
C LYS A 23 6.15 11.24 26.85
N VAL A 24 6.86 10.72 27.86
CA VAL A 24 8.17 10.09 27.67
C VAL A 24 8.04 8.73 26.98
N ALA A 25 7.02 7.94 27.32
CA ALA A 25 6.78 6.64 26.69
C ALA A 25 6.51 6.76 25.19
N LYS A 26 5.91 7.87 24.74
CA LYS A 26 5.63 8.17 23.33
C LYS A 26 6.85 8.64 22.53
N LEU A 27 8.02 8.83 23.14
CA LEU A 27 9.25 9.15 22.40
C LEU A 27 9.56 8.04 21.40
N ASN A 28 9.65 8.43 20.13
CA ASN A 28 9.96 7.54 19.00
C ASN A 28 11.47 7.54 18.73
N VAL A 29 12.20 6.79 19.56
CA VAL A 29 13.66 6.65 19.49
C VAL A 29 14.10 6.00 18.17
N ASP A 30 13.27 5.12 17.60
CA ASP A 30 13.56 4.45 16.34
C ASP A 30 13.54 5.43 15.16
N ALA A 31 12.63 6.40 15.16
CA ALA A 31 12.60 7.46 14.15
C ALA A 31 13.86 8.34 14.21
N ILE A 32 14.35 8.67 15.41
CA ILE A 32 15.57 9.45 15.60
C ILE A 32 16.79 8.65 15.10
N THR A 33 16.82 7.34 15.36
CA THR A 33 17.86 6.44 14.86
C THR A 33 17.86 6.37 13.34
N LYS A 34 16.69 6.20 12.72
CA LYS A 34 16.55 6.21 11.25
C LYS A 34 16.99 7.53 10.63
N ALA A 35 16.67 8.66 11.26
CA ALA A 35 17.15 9.97 10.82
C ALA A 35 18.69 10.03 10.89
N ALA A 36 19.30 9.56 11.98
CA ALA A 36 20.76 9.49 12.11
C ALA A 36 21.40 8.66 10.97
N ASP A 37 20.79 7.54 10.60
CA ASP A 37 21.25 6.69 9.51
C ASP A 37 21.15 7.39 8.15
N GLN A 38 20.09 8.16 7.90
CA GLN A 38 19.95 8.98 6.70
C GLN A 38 21.03 10.07 6.61
N PHE A 39 21.31 10.77 7.71
CA PHE A 39 22.40 11.75 7.76
C PHE A 39 23.76 11.10 7.49
N ARG A 40 23.98 9.87 8.00
CA ARG A 40 25.21 9.09 7.72
C ARG A 40 25.31 8.66 6.26
N GLY A 41 24.20 8.26 5.65
CA GLY A 41 24.13 7.98 4.22
C GLY A 41 24.49 9.21 3.39
N ALA A 42 23.86 10.35 3.68
CA ALA A 42 24.14 11.61 2.99
C ALA A 42 25.61 12.07 3.14
N ALA A 43 26.23 11.85 4.32
CA ALA A 43 27.66 12.10 4.51
C ALA A 43 28.52 11.18 3.61
N THR A 44 28.16 9.90 3.51
CA THR A 44 28.84 8.92 2.65
C THR A 44 28.74 9.31 1.17
N ASP A 45 27.55 9.70 0.72
CA ASP A 45 27.33 10.13 -0.67
C ASP A 45 28.16 11.37 -1.00
N ALA A 46 28.25 12.34 -0.09
CA ALA A 46 29.11 13.52 -0.25
C ALA A 46 30.61 13.16 -0.37
N ALA A 47 31.06 12.15 0.39
CA ALA A 47 32.41 11.60 0.32
C ALA A 47 32.67 10.90 -1.02
N ASP A 48 31.73 10.09 -1.48
CA ASP A 48 31.81 9.34 -2.73
C ASP A 48 31.82 10.27 -3.94
N HIS A 49 30.99 11.30 -3.95
CA HIS A 49 31.01 12.34 -4.99
C HIS A 49 32.35 13.09 -5.02
N SER A 50 32.90 13.43 -3.86
CA SER A 50 34.21 14.08 -3.75
C SER A 50 35.33 13.17 -4.27
N THR A 51 35.23 11.86 -4.04
CA THR A 51 36.19 10.85 -4.51
C THR A 51 36.09 10.60 -6.01
N ALA A 52 34.88 10.50 -6.55
CA ALA A 52 34.65 10.34 -7.99
C ALA A 52 35.18 11.56 -8.78
N LEU A 53 34.98 12.76 -8.26
CA LEU A 53 35.51 14.00 -8.83
C LEU A 53 37.05 14.03 -8.82
N ASP A 54 37.67 13.57 -7.73
CA ASP A 54 39.13 13.44 -7.62
C ASP A 54 39.70 12.43 -8.62
N ASN A 55 39.07 11.26 -8.75
CA ASN A 55 39.51 10.22 -9.69
C ASN A 55 39.39 10.68 -11.15
N THR A 56 38.31 11.40 -11.48
CA THR A 56 38.09 11.93 -12.83
C THR A 56 39.11 13.01 -13.17
N THR A 57 39.45 13.88 -12.23
CA THR A 57 40.44 14.95 -12.48
C THR A 57 41.87 14.46 -12.51
N LYS A 58 42.22 13.41 -11.77
CA LYS A 58 43.53 12.73 -11.89
C LYS A 58 43.80 12.21 -13.31
N ALA A 59 42.78 11.80 -14.05
CA ALA A 59 42.92 11.36 -15.43
C ALA A 59 43.28 12.50 -16.41
N LEU A 60 43.11 13.76 -15.98
CA LEU A 60 43.41 14.96 -16.76
C LEU A 60 44.72 15.63 -16.31
N ASP A 61 45.66 14.89 -15.73
CA ASP A 61 46.84 15.48 -15.08
C ASP A 61 47.66 16.44 -15.97
N SER A 62 48.63 17.13 -15.37
CA SER A 62 49.47 18.12 -16.05
C SER A 62 50.24 17.61 -17.29
N SER A 63 50.34 16.29 -17.48
CA SER A 63 50.93 15.70 -18.69
C SER A 63 49.95 15.64 -19.87
N VAL A 64 48.64 15.63 -19.59
CA VAL A 64 47.55 15.59 -20.56
C VAL A 64 47.05 16.99 -20.88
N TRP A 65 46.92 17.86 -19.86
CA TRP A 65 46.43 19.23 -20.03
C TRP A 65 47.12 20.21 -19.08
N SER A 66 47.87 21.18 -19.63
CA SER A 66 48.65 22.15 -18.86
C SER A 66 48.52 23.59 -19.37
N GLY A 67 48.84 24.56 -18.51
CA GLY A 67 48.75 26.00 -18.75
C GLY A 67 47.80 26.71 -17.78
N GLN A 68 47.82 28.04 -17.78
CA GLN A 68 47.11 28.88 -16.79
C GLN A 68 45.59 28.58 -16.69
N ALA A 69 44.96 28.20 -17.80
CA ALA A 69 43.55 27.80 -17.84
C ALA A 69 43.30 26.43 -17.18
N ALA A 70 44.21 25.48 -17.38
CA ALA A 70 44.17 24.17 -16.74
C ALA A 70 44.40 24.30 -15.23
N ASP A 71 45.36 25.14 -14.81
CA ASP A 71 45.64 25.42 -13.39
C ASP A 71 44.41 26.01 -12.68
N SER A 72 43.75 26.99 -13.31
CA SER A 72 42.52 27.61 -12.78
C SER A 72 41.37 26.61 -12.66
N PHE A 73 41.26 25.66 -13.59
CA PHE A 73 40.29 24.58 -13.52
C PHE A 73 40.59 23.59 -12.37
N PHE A 74 41.84 23.16 -12.21
CA PHE A 74 42.22 22.26 -11.11
C PHE A 74 42.11 22.93 -9.74
N ASP A 75 42.37 24.24 -9.64
CA ASP A 75 42.11 25.03 -8.43
C ASP A 75 40.61 25.03 -8.07
N TYR A 76 39.75 25.26 -9.06
CA TYR A 76 38.30 25.21 -8.88
C TYR A 76 37.85 23.83 -8.39
N VAL A 77 38.28 22.74 -9.03
CA VAL A 77 37.90 21.38 -8.60
C VAL A 77 38.40 21.06 -7.19
N ARG A 78 39.61 21.51 -6.81
CA ARG A 78 40.10 21.38 -5.43
C ARG A 78 39.23 22.13 -4.43
N SER A 79 38.71 23.31 -4.78
CA SER A 79 37.79 24.06 -3.92
C SER A 79 36.44 23.37 -3.74
N VAL A 80 35.89 22.76 -4.80
CA VAL A 80 34.67 21.93 -4.75
C VAL A 80 34.88 20.74 -3.81
N ARG A 81 36.00 20.02 -3.94
CA ARG A 81 36.34 18.89 -3.08
C ARG A 81 36.50 19.30 -1.62
N SER A 82 37.14 20.44 -1.36
CA SER A 82 37.29 20.96 0.00
C SER A 82 35.95 21.34 0.63
N ALA A 83 35.02 21.87 -0.17
CA ALA A 83 33.66 22.15 0.29
C ALA A 83 32.89 20.85 0.58
N GLY A 84 33.00 19.84 -0.28
CA GLY A 84 32.40 18.52 -0.10
C GLY A 84 32.83 17.84 1.20
N ALA A 85 34.14 17.85 1.51
CA ALA A 85 34.67 17.27 2.75
C ALA A 85 34.12 17.94 4.02
N LYS A 86 33.81 19.25 3.97
CA LYS A 86 33.22 19.96 5.11
C LYS A 86 31.74 19.65 5.29
N VAL A 87 31.03 19.43 4.18
CA VAL A 87 29.63 18.98 4.21
C VAL A 87 29.54 17.57 4.75
N GLU A 88 30.39 16.65 4.26
CA GLU A 88 30.54 15.30 4.80
C GLU A 88 30.77 15.33 6.32
N ALA A 89 31.76 16.10 6.78
CA ALA A 89 32.08 16.19 8.21
C ALA A 89 30.90 16.69 9.06
N HIS A 90 30.20 17.74 8.61
CA HIS A 90 29.08 18.28 9.35
C HIS A 90 27.87 17.33 9.39
N LEU A 91 27.56 16.66 8.27
CA LEU A 91 26.50 15.64 8.23
C LEU A 91 26.85 14.44 9.13
N GLY A 92 28.14 14.06 9.17
CA GLY A 92 28.66 13.05 10.09
C GLY A 92 28.50 13.46 11.57
N ASP A 93 28.81 14.71 11.91
CA ASP A 93 28.62 15.25 13.27
C ASP A 93 27.14 15.21 13.68
N VAL A 94 26.22 15.61 12.79
CA VAL A 94 24.77 15.56 13.03
C VAL A 94 24.28 14.11 13.19
N ALA A 95 24.77 13.18 12.36
CA ALA A 95 24.44 11.76 12.49
C ALA A 95 24.88 11.17 13.84
N ASN A 96 26.08 11.53 14.31
CA ASN A 96 26.62 11.06 15.58
C ASN A 96 25.87 11.65 16.78
N ASP A 97 25.53 12.94 16.71
CA ASP A 97 24.71 13.61 17.72
C ASP A 97 23.31 13.00 17.82
N LEU A 98 22.64 12.78 16.69
CA LEU A 98 21.32 12.13 16.64
C LEU A 98 21.36 10.68 17.18
N SER A 99 22.42 9.93 16.86
CA SER A 99 22.61 8.58 17.40
C SER A 99 22.77 8.60 18.93
N THR A 100 23.51 9.58 19.44
CA THR A 100 23.70 9.80 20.88
C THR A 100 22.41 10.24 21.57
N LEU A 101 21.66 11.15 20.94
CA LEU A 101 20.35 11.62 21.40
C LEU A 101 19.35 10.46 21.49
N ALA A 102 19.26 9.64 20.44
CA ALA A 102 18.39 8.46 20.40
C ALA A 102 18.68 7.53 21.58
N LYS A 103 19.97 7.20 21.79
CA LYS A 103 20.40 6.36 22.91
C LYS A 103 19.99 6.96 24.27
N ASN A 104 20.32 8.22 24.52
CA ASN A 104 20.06 8.85 25.81
C ASN A 104 18.55 9.02 26.08
N LEU A 105 17.76 9.33 25.06
CA LEU A 105 16.30 9.38 25.17
C LEU A 105 15.69 7.99 25.39
N GLY A 106 16.27 6.95 24.79
CA GLY A 106 15.94 5.55 25.08
C GLY A 106 16.19 5.18 26.54
N ASP A 107 17.35 5.56 27.09
CA ASP A 107 17.69 5.34 28.50
C ASP A 107 16.73 6.08 29.44
N ILE A 108 16.39 7.34 29.13
CA ILE A 108 15.40 8.10 29.90
C ILE A 108 14.02 7.44 29.83
N LYS A 109 13.59 7.02 28.64
CA LYS A 109 12.33 6.32 28.44
C LYS A 109 12.27 5.07 29.30
N SER A 110 13.31 4.25 29.28
CA SER A 110 13.41 3.06 30.14
C SER A 110 13.35 3.42 31.63
N LYS A 111 14.14 4.41 32.09
CA LYS A 111 14.12 4.84 33.51
C LYS A 111 12.74 5.33 33.95
N VAL A 112 12.05 6.10 33.12
CA VAL A 112 10.72 6.64 33.45
C VAL A 112 9.67 5.53 33.49
N THR A 113 9.64 4.65 32.48
CA THR A 113 8.60 3.62 32.38
C THR A 113 8.86 2.41 33.27
N ASN A 114 10.11 1.97 33.40
CA ASN A 114 10.45 0.72 34.07
C ASN A 114 10.83 0.92 35.55
N ASP A 115 11.41 2.08 35.91
CA ASP A 115 11.87 2.33 37.27
C ASP A 115 10.93 3.30 38.01
N LYS A 116 10.68 4.50 37.45
CA LYS A 116 9.95 5.56 38.16
C LYS A 116 8.46 5.25 38.30
N LEU A 117 7.80 4.82 37.21
CA LEU A 117 6.40 4.41 37.27
C LEU A 117 6.19 3.25 38.24
N HIS A 118 6.97 2.17 38.09
CA HIS A 118 6.86 1.00 38.95
C HIS A 118 7.22 1.29 40.42
N GLY A 119 8.22 2.15 40.66
CA GLY A 119 8.59 2.60 42.00
C GLY A 119 7.47 3.39 42.68
N ALA A 120 6.83 4.30 41.94
CA ALA A 120 5.68 5.05 42.42
C ALA A 120 4.48 4.15 42.73
N GLU A 121 4.15 3.22 41.84
CA GLU A 121 3.09 2.22 42.04
C GLU A 121 3.36 1.38 43.30
N GLY A 122 4.59 0.88 43.45
CA GLY A 122 5.00 0.09 44.60
C GLY A 122 4.89 0.86 45.92
N ALA A 123 5.35 2.12 45.95
CA ALA A 123 5.30 2.96 47.14
C ALA A 123 3.86 3.30 47.55
N VAL A 124 2.99 3.64 46.59
CA VAL A 124 1.57 3.90 46.84
C VAL A 124 0.85 2.65 47.34
N ASN A 125 1.07 1.50 46.69
CA ASN A 125 0.47 0.23 47.08
C ASN A 125 0.91 -0.20 48.49
N ALA A 126 2.20 -0.05 48.83
CA ALA A 126 2.70 -0.34 50.18
C ALA A 126 2.03 0.54 51.25
N ARG A 127 1.86 1.84 50.97
CA ARG A 127 1.17 2.76 51.90
C ARG A 127 -0.31 2.42 52.07
N ASN A 128 -0.98 2.05 50.98
CA ASN A 128 -2.38 1.60 50.98
C ASN A 128 -2.57 0.30 51.74
N GLN A 129 -1.67 -0.68 51.54
CA GLN A 129 -1.71 -1.94 52.28
C GLN A 129 -1.56 -1.69 53.79
N LYS A 130 -0.59 -0.86 54.19
CA LYS A 130 -0.43 -0.49 55.60
C LYS A 130 -1.66 0.24 56.15
N ALA A 131 -2.24 1.16 55.38
CA ALA A 131 -3.47 1.86 55.77
C ALA A 131 -4.60 0.88 56.03
N GLN A 132 -4.79 -0.10 55.14
CA GLN A 132 -5.82 -1.11 55.28
C GLN A 132 -5.63 -1.93 56.57
N THR A 133 -4.41 -2.41 56.83
CA THR A 133 -4.11 -3.15 58.07
C THR A 133 -4.39 -2.30 59.33
N ASP A 134 -3.99 -1.04 59.33
CA ASP A 134 -4.21 -0.13 60.46
C ASP A 134 -5.72 0.18 60.65
N MET A 135 -6.47 0.35 59.55
CA MET A 135 -7.93 0.55 59.57
C MET A 135 -8.68 -0.68 60.10
N ASP A 136 -8.28 -1.88 59.68
CA ASP A 136 -8.88 -3.14 60.15
C ASP A 136 -8.62 -3.33 61.65
N ALA A 137 -7.39 -3.04 62.11
CA ALA A 137 -7.02 -3.08 63.52
C ALA A 137 -7.80 -2.05 64.36
N ALA A 138 -7.95 -0.82 63.87
CA ALA A 138 -8.74 0.22 64.55
C ALA A 138 -10.23 -0.16 64.64
N THR A 139 -10.79 -0.75 63.58
CA THR A 139 -12.18 -1.23 63.55
C THR A 139 -12.39 -2.36 64.55
N ALA A 140 -11.46 -3.33 64.60
CA ALA A 140 -11.51 -4.41 65.58
C ALA A 140 -11.39 -3.89 67.02
N ALA A 141 -10.46 -2.97 67.28
CA ALA A 141 -10.27 -2.34 68.59
C ALA A 141 -11.51 -1.56 69.04
N ALA A 142 -12.16 -0.81 68.13
CA ALA A 142 -13.40 -0.10 68.42
C ALA A 142 -14.54 -1.06 68.81
N LYS A 143 -14.68 -2.19 68.11
CA LYS A 143 -15.66 -3.23 68.44
C LYS A 143 -15.40 -3.83 69.83
N THR A 144 -14.14 -4.12 70.16
CA THR A 144 -13.76 -4.64 71.48
C THR A 144 -13.98 -3.62 72.60
N ALA A 145 -13.64 -2.35 72.38
CA ALA A 145 -13.83 -1.27 73.34
C ALA A 145 -15.32 -1.07 73.66
N LEU A 146 -16.19 -1.12 72.64
CA LEU A 146 -17.64 -1.06 72.80
C LEU A 146 -18.16 -2.23 73.65
N ALA A 147 -17.70 -3.46 73.37
CA ALA A 147 -18.09 -4.65 74.13
C ALA A 147 -17.62 -4.62 75.60
N GLN A 148 -16.50 -3.94 75.89
CA GLN A 148 -15.92 -3.82 77.23
C GLN A 148 -16.28 -2.50 77.95
N ASN A 149 -17.12 -1.66 77.34
CA ASN A 149 -17.49 -0.32 77.83
C ASN A 149 -16.26 0.56 78.17
N LYS A 150 -15.23 0.51 77.31
CA LYS A 150 -13.98 1.29 77.41
C LYS A 150 -13.90 2.37 76.33
N PRO A 151 -13.06 3.41 76.48
CA PRO A 151 -12.80 4.38 75.42
C PRO A 151 -12.31 3.70 74.12
N GLY A 152 -12.75 4.21 72.97
CA GLY A 152 -12.37 3.72 71.64
C GLY A 152 -10.88 3.93 71.31
N PRO A 153 -10.42 3.42 70.14
CA PRO A 153 -9.03 3.60 69.71
C PRO A 153 -8.67 5.06 69.49
N ALA A 154 -7.38 5.41 69.63
CA ALA A 154 -6.88 6.78 69.52
C ALA A 154 -7.11 7.41 68.13
N LYS A 155 -7.17 6.60 67.06
CA LYS A 155 -7.56 7.02 65.71
C LYS A 155 -8.66 6.11 65.18
N THR A 156 -9.65 6.71 64.52
CA THR A 156 -10.69 5.94 63.80
C THR A 156 -10.18 5.47 62.45
N ALA A 157 -10.84 4.48 61.85
CA ALA A 157 -10.52 4.02 60.50
C ALA A 157 -10.60 5.17 59.46
N ASP A 158 -11.57 6.08 59.60
CA ASP A 158 -11.71 7.24 58.71
C ASP A 158 -10.54 8.24 58.83
N GLN A 159 -10.05 8.49 60.06
CA GLN A 159 -8.89 9.33 60.29
C GLN A 159 -7.61 8.71 59.68
N ILE A 160 -7.43 7.40 59.84
CA ILE A 160 -6.30 6.66 59.24
C ILE A 160 -6.38 6.72 57.70
N LYS A 161 -7.58 6.58 57.13
CA LYS A 161 -7.79 6.68 55.69
C LYS A 161 -7.48 8.07 55.14
N ALA A 162 -7.88 9.13 55.85
CA ALA A 162 -7.59 10.52 55.46
C ALA A 162 -6.09 10.85 55.52
N GLU A 163 -5.39 10.40 56.56
CA GLU A 163 -3.92 10.52 56.66
C GLU A 163 -3.23 9.75 55.53
N ALA A 164 -3.67 8.52 55.27
CA ALA A 164 -3.14 7.71 54.17
C ALA A 164 -3.37 8.37 52.80
N LYS A 165 -4.52 9.01 52.59
CA LYS A 165 -4.81 9.77 51.38
C LYS A 165 -3.82 10.93 51.18
N THR A 166 -3.50 11.64 52.26
CA THR A 166 -2.50 12.72 52.23
C THR A 166 -1.11 12.17 51.90
N ASP A 167 -0.73 11.04 52.50
CA ASP A 167 0.57 10.40 52.26
C ASP A 167 0.75 9.93 50.82
N ILE A 168 -0.25 9.27 50.22
CA ILE A 168 -0.13 8.78 48.84
C ILE A 168 -0.04 9.93 47.82
N ASN A 169 -0.69 11.07 48.10
CA ASN A 169 -0.56 12.28 47.29
C ASN A 169 0.85 12.88 47.38
N ARG A 170 1.44 12.91 48.59
CA ARG A 170 2.83 13.35 48.81
C ARG A 170 3.83 12.43 48.13
N ILE A 171 3.70 11.11 48.30
CA ILE A 171 4.55 10.11 47.63
C ILE A 171 4.52 10.33 46.11
N THR A 172 3.34 10.46 45.53
CA THR A 172 3.20 10.68 44.08
C THR A 172 3.84 12.01 43.64
N THR A 173 3.78 13.06 44.48
CA THR A 173 4.44 14.35 44.20
C THR A 173 5.96 14.22 44.17
N GLU A 174 6.54 13.44 45.07
CA GLU A 174 7.99 13.19 45.10
C GLU A 174 8.47 12.45 43.85
N TRP A 175 7.72 11.45 43.39
CA TRP A 175 8.01 10.73 42.14
C TRP A 175 7.78 11.59 40.90
N ASP A 176 6.74 12.44 40.90
CA ASP A 176 6.48 13.39 39.81
C ASP A 176 7.63 14.37 39.61
N GLY A 177 8.25 14.86 40.70
CA GLY A 177 9.46 15.68 40.63
C GLY A 177 10.62 14.96 39.94
N GLN A 178 10.87 13.69 40.26
CA GLN A 178 11.94 12.91 39.62
C GLN A 178 11.70 12.66 38.12
N VAL A 179 10.44 12.47 37.72
CA VAL A 179 10.07 12.36 36.29
C VAL A 179 10.22 13.70 35.58
N GLN A 180 9.91 14.81 36.26
CA GLN A 180 10.12 16.16 35.74
C GLN A 180 11.60 16.44 35.47
N ASP A 181 12.50 16.08 36.39
CA ASP A 181 13.96 16.26 36.19
C ASP A 181 14.47 15.49 34.96
N LEU A 182 13.93 14.30 34.70
CA LEU A 182 14.27 13.48 33.52
C LEU A 182 13.70 14.08 32.23
N LEU A 183 12.50 14.66 32.29
CA LEU A 183 11.92 15.42 31.17
C LEU A 183 12.76 16.65 30.83
N ASP A 184 13.22 17.38 31.84
CA ASP A 184 14.06 18.57 31.63
C ASP A 184 15.42 18.20 31.04
N GLN A 185 16.01 17.09 31.47
CA GLN A 185 17.20 16.51 30.84
C GLN A 185 16.97 16.15 29.36
N ALA A 186 15.86 15.48 29.05
CA ALA A 186 15.49 15.14 27.68
C ALA A 186 15.35 16.40 26.80
N ASN A 187 14.65 17.42 27.29
CA ASN A 187 14.47 18.69 26.59
C ASN A 187 15.81 19.41 26.36
N GLY A 188 16.72 19.37 27.34
CA GLY A 188 18.07 19.92 27.21
C GLY A 188 18.87 19.26 26.09
N MET A 189 18.86 17.93 26.01
CA MET A 189 19.56 17.19 24.95
C MET A 189 18.97 17.48 23.56
N ILE A 190 17.64 17.57 23.45
CA ILE A 190 16.97 17.94 22.20
C ILE A 190 17.39 19.36 21.78
N GLY A 191 17.45 20.31 22.71
CA GLY A 191 17.91 21.67 22.43
C GLY A 191 19.36 21.75 21.95
N GLN A 192 20.25 20.93 22.50
CA GLN A 192 21.64 20.81 22.05
C GLN A 192 21.72 20.27 20.61
N SER A 193 20.98 19.20 20.32
CA SER A 193 20.92 18.61 18.98
C SER A 193 20.38 19.60 17.94
N GLN A 194 19.30 20.31 18.28
CA GLN A 194 18.76 21.37 17.44
C GLN A 194 19.79 22.47 17.17
N THR A 195 20.64 22.82 18.16
CA THR A 195 21.68 23.84 17.97
C THR A 195 22.75 23.38 16.98
N LEU A 196 23.14 22.10 17.02
CA LEU A 196 24.09 21.55 16.07
C LEU A 196 23.52 21.53 14.64
N MET A 197 22.28 21.06 14.47
CA MET A 197 21.59 21.08 13.18
C MET A 197 21.45 22.49 12.61
N LYS A 198 21.43 23.48 13.51
CA LYS A 198 21.30 24.89 13.16
C LYS A 198 22.63 25.54 12.74
N LYS A 199 23.75 24.86 12.90
CA LYS A 199 25.07 25.41 12.59
C LYS A 199 25.29 25.43 11.08
N GLN A 200 25.56 26.60 10.51
CA GLN A 200 25.98 26.70 9.11
C GLN A 200 27.36 26.06 8.90
N ILE A 201 27.56 25.49 7.72
CA ILE A 201 28.83 24.91 7.27
C ILE A 201 29.73 26.05 6.77
N ASP A 202 30.79 26.35 7.52
CA ASP A 202 31.73 27.42 7.14
C ASP A 202 32.66 26.97 6.00
N GLY A 203 32.52 27.63 4.85
CA GLY A 203 33.28 27.31 3.64
C GLY A 203 32.84 26.03 2.95
N GLY A 204 31.52 25.77 2.97
CA GLY A 204 30.88 24.78 2.12
C GLY A 204 30.78 25.27 0.66
N TYR A 205 29.85 24.69 -0.10
CA TYR A 205 29.71 25.00 -1.53
C TYR A 205 29.38 26.47 -1.82
N ASP A 206 28.85 27.20 -0.84
CA ASP A 206 28.56 28.64 -0.91
C ASP A 206 29.81 29.52 -1.09
N LYS A 207 31.01 28.99 -0.83
CA LYS A 207 32.28 29.70 -1.00
C LYS A 207 33.06 29.28 -2.25
N VAL A 208 32.55 28.35 -3.04
CA VAL A 208 33.18 27.87 -4.27
C VAL A 208 32.88 28.85 -5.40
N GLN A 209 33.89 29.59 -5.88
CA GLN A 209 33.72 30.56 -6.96
C GLN A 209 34.04 29.96 -8.34
N PRO A 210 33.21 30.19 -9.38
CA PRO A 210 33.49 29.69 -10.73
C PRO A 210 34.74 30.35 -11.36
N PRO A 211 35.45 29.64 -12.25
CA PRO A 211 36.54 30.24 -13.01
C PRO A 211 36.04 31.42 -13.87
N GLY A 212 36.63 32.61 -13.69
CA GLY A 212 36.38 33.78 -14.53
C GLY A 212 35.32 34.78 -14.04
N SER A 213 34.72 34.59 -12.85
CA SER A 213 33.72 35.54 -12.33
C SER A 213 34.36 36.71 -11.57
N GLY A 214 34.74 37.76 -12.29
CA GLY A 214 34.88 39.10 -11.73
C GLY A 214 33.51 39.74 -11.55
N GLY A 215 32.81 39.45 -10.46
CA GLY A 215 31.49 40.03 -10.19
C GLY A 215 30.80 39.37 -9.00
N THR A 216 30.32 40.19 -8.07
CA THR A 216 29.79 39.83 -6.75
C THR A 216 28.87 38.60 -6.72
N THR A 217 29.27 37.60 -5.96
CA THR A 217 28.45 36.45 -5.53
C THR A 217 27.22 36.91 -4.73
N PRO A 218 25.99 36.47 -5.08
CA PRO A 218 24.83 36.62 -4.21
C PRO A 218 25.06 35.86 -2.89
N GLN A 219 25.04 36.58 -1.77
CA GLN A 219 25.20 35.99 -0.44
C GLN A 219 23.91 35.24 -0.04
N SER A 220 24.01 33.91 0.09
CA SER A 220 23.10 33.15 0.95
C SER A 220 23.74 33.05 2.33
N THR A 221 23.39 33.96 3.24
CA THR A 221 23.67 33.80 4.66
C THR A 221 22.49 33.06 5.29
N GLY A 222 22.57 31.74 5.35
CA GLY A 222 21.60 30.87 6.05
C GLY A 222 21.70 30.99 7.56
N GLY A 223 21.71 32.22 8.08
CA GLY A 223 21.75 32.58 9.49
C GLY A 223 20.48 32.13 10.17
N ILE A 224 20.61 31.19 11.10
CA ILE A 224 19.49 30.76 11.91
C ILE A 224 19.25 31.82 12.97
N HIS A 225 18.16 32.54 12.79
CA HIS A 225 17.64 33.45 13.78
C HIS A 225 16.65 32.70 14.68
N THR A 226 17.11 32.40 15.90
CA THR A 226 16.24 32.18 17.05
C THR A 226 15.84 33.52 17.63
N GLY A 227 14.54 33.73 17.87
CA GLY A 227 14.03 34.87 18.62
C GLY A 227 12.61 34.62 19.12
N HIS A 228 12.50 34.14 20.37
CA HIS A 228 11.39 34.45 21.26
C HIS A 228 11.85 35.56 22.19
N ASP A 229 11.10 36.65 22.27
CA ASP A 229 10.45 37.19 23.48
C ASP A 229 10.15 38.70 23.35
N GLY A 230 8.97 39.11 23.86
CA GLY A 230 8.81 40.45 24.44
C GLY A 230 7.67 41.34 23.92
N GLY A 231 6.43 41.05 24.35
CA GLY A 231 5.50 41.99 25.00
C GLY A 231 5.04 43.30 24.31
N GLY A 232 3.72 43.46 24.17
CA GLY A 232 3.09 44.77 23.93
C GLY A 232 1.56 44.71 23.79
N SER A 233 0.87 45.32 24.76
CA SER A 233 -0.59 45.34 25.01
C SER A 233 -1.49 45.94 23.91
N GLY A 234 -2.78 45.55 23.92
CA GLY A 234 -3.88 46.31 23.31
C GLY A 234 -5.19 45.53 23.31
N GLY A 235 -6.16 45.93 24.12
CA GLY A 235 -7.33 45.13 24.51
C GLY A 235 -8.66 45.39 23.76
N GLY A 236 -9.67 44.61 24.19
CA GLY A 236 -11.11 44.83 24.03
C GLY A 236 -11.75 43.99 22.92
N GLY A 237 -12.80 43.19 23.12
CA GLY A 237 -13.62 42.88 24.29
C GLY A 237 -14.89 42.11 23.84
N GLY A 238 -15.37 41.18 24.68
CA GLY A 238 -16.75 40.63 24.77
C GLY A 238 -17.34 39.93 23.52
N GLY A 239 -18.00 38.77 23.57
CA GLY A 239 -18.46 37.89 24.66
C GLY A 239 -19.54 36.95 24.09
N GLY A 240 -19.75 35.79 24.73
CA GLY A 240 -21.05 35.11 24.76
C GLY A 240 -21.32 33.93 23.80
N GLY A 241 -20.91 32.73 24.22
CA GLY A 241 -21.75 31.54 24.44
C GLY A 241 -22.63 30.94 23.33
N GLY A 242 -22.49 29.62 23.11
CA GLY A 242 -23.54 28.77 22.54
C GLY A 242 -23.01 27.50 21.88
N GLY A 243 -23.22 26.34 22.51
CA GLY A 243 -22.79 25.04 22.00
C GLY A 243 -23.60 24.52 20.81
N GLY A 244 -23.02 23.55 20.11
CA GLY A 244 -23.69 22.76 19.06
C GLY A 244 -22.67 22.00 18.22
N GLY A 245 -22.61 20.68 18.38
CA GLY A 245 -21.77 19.83 17.53
C GLY A 245 -22.34 19.67 16.13
N LEU A 246 -21.47 19.62 15.11
CA LEU A 246 -21.72 19.09 13.77
C LEU A 246 -20.37 18.63 13.16
N GLY A 247 -20.41 17.56 12.35
CA GLY A 247 -19.27 16.77 11.87
C GLY A 247 -18.37 17.37 10.78
N PRO A 248 -17.43 16.58 10.22
CA PRO A 248 -16.35 17.09 9.37
C PRO A 248 -16.79 17.19 7.91
N SER A 249 -17.35 18.34 7.55
CA SER A 249 -17.39 18.84 6.17
C SER A 249 -16.92 20.29 6.19
N GLY A 250 -15.60 20.45 6.31
CA GLY A 250 -14.95 21.75 6.19
C GLY A 250 -14.75 22.12 4.72
N GLY A 251 -15.07 23.36 4.36
CA GLY A 251 -14.64 23.97 3.09
C GLY A 251 -13.10 24.08 3.00
N PRO A 252 -12.56 24.72 1.94
CA PRO A 252 -11.11 24.82 1.74
C PRO A 252 -10.42 25.37 3.00
N PRO A 253 -9.18 24.93 3.30
CA PRO A 253 -8.51 25.20 4.57
C PRO A 253 -8.51 26.69 4.92
N SER A 254 -8.98 26.99 6.14
CA SER A 254 -8.94 28.34 6.73
C SER A 254 -7.56 28.72 7.27
N SER A 255 -6.60 27.79 7.25
CA SER A 255 -5.23 28.02 7.69
C SER A 255 -4.35 28.52 6.53
N PRO A 256 -3.67 29.67 6.70
CA PRO A 256 -2.70 30.15 5.72
C PRO A 256 -1.55 29.14 5.56
N PRO A 257 -0.94 29.06 4.35
CA PRO A 257 0.22 28.20 4.12
C PRO A 257 1.33 28.49 5.14
N PRO A 258 2.05 27.47 5.63
CA PRO A 258 3.25 27.66 6.45
C PRO A 258 4.23 28.62 5.76
N GLY A 259 4.96 29.43 6.53
CA GLY A 259 5.73 30.57 6.00
C GLY A 259 6.71 30.21 4.87
N ASN A 260 7.31 29.02 4.92
CA ASN A 260 8.15 28.48 3.85
C ASN A 260 7.34 28.13 2.58
N VAL A 261 6.21 27.44 2.73
CA VAL A 261 5.33 27.06 1.60
C VAL A 261 4.71 28.29 0.95
N GLN A 262 4.32 29.29 1.75
CA GLN A 262 3.77 30.54 1.23
C GLN A 262 4.78 31.31 0.38
N GLN A 263 6.04 31.36 0.81
CA GLN A 263 7.12 32.02 0.06
C GLN A 263 7.35 31.32 -1.28
N TRP A 264 7.40 29.99 -1.31
CA TRP A 264 7.56 29.24 -2.57
C TRP A 264 6.39 29.44 -3.54
N ILE A 265 5.16 29.50 -3.05
CA ILE A 265 3.99 29.79 -3.89
C ILE A 265 4.07 31.20 -4.47
N GLN A 266 4.44 32.20 -3.67
CA GLN A 266 4.56 33.60 -4.13
C GLN A 266 5.67 33.77 -5.16
N GLU A 267 6.81 33.11 -4.95
CA GLU A 267 7.93 33.10 -5.89
C GLU A 267 7.54 32.45 -7.22
N ALA A 268 6.90 31.27 -7.18
CA ALA A 268 6.39 30.60 -8.37
C ALA A 268 5.36 31.44 -9.14
N ILE A 269 4.42 32.11 -8.45
CA ILE A 269 3.44 33.00 -9.09
C ILE A 269 4.14 34.16 -9.82
N LYS A 270 5.15 34.78 -9.18
CA LYS A 270 5.90 35.88 -9.77
C LYS A 270 6.60 35.47 -11.05
N GLU A 271 7.21 34.28 -11.07
CA GLU A 271 7.90 33.76 -12.25
C GLU A 271 6.93 33.34 -13.36
N LEU A 272 5.80 32.72 -13.01
CA LEU A 272 4.71 32.41 -13.93
C LEU A 272 4.13 33.68 -14.58
N GLN A 273 3.91 34.75 -13.80
CA GLN A 273 3.47 36.05 -14.32
C GLN A 273 4.50 36.67 -15.27
N ALA A 274 5.79 36.61 -14.92
CA ALA A 274 6.87 37.08 -15.78
C ALA A 274 6.95 36.31 -17.10
N ALA A 275 6.56 35.03 -17.10
CA ALA A 275 6.43 34.18 -18.29
C ALA A 275 5.11 34.38 -19.06
N GLY A 276 4.23 35.29 -18.62
CA GLY A 276 2.96 35.60 -19.27
C GLY A 276 1.82 34.63 -18.95
N VAL A 277 1.97 33.76 -17.94
CA VAL A 277 0.91 32.87 -17.47
C VAL A 277 -0.07 33.66 -16.61
N ASN A 278 -1.36 33.52 -16.89
CA ASN A 278 -2.43 34.24 -16.17
C ASN A 278 -2.70 33.60 -14.80
N VAL A 279 -1.89 33.95 -13.81
CA VAL A 279 -2.05 33.57 -12.39
C VAL A 279 -2.01 34.82 -11.50
N THR A 280 -2.78 34.81 -10.41
CA THR A 280 -2.91 35.95 -9.50
C THR A 280 -2.71 35.55 -8.05
N ASP A 281 -2.54 36.52 -7.15
CA ASP A 281 -2.47 36.26 -5.70
C ASP A 281 -3.73 35.58 -5.15
N ALA A 282 -4.87 35.68 -5.85
CA ALA A 282 -6.10 34.96 -5.49
C ALA A 282 -5.94 33.44 -5.63
N ASP A 283 -5.03 32.97 -6.49
CA ASP A 283 -4.76 31.55 -6.73
C ASP A 283 -3.90 30.90 -5.64
N ILE A 284 -3.26 31.69 -4.77
CA ILE A 284 -2.44 31.19 -3.64
C ILE A 284 -3.23 30.18 -2.79
N LYS A 285 -4.51 30.47 -2.55
CA LYS A 285 -5.39 29.60 -1.75
C LYS A 285 -5.66 28.26 -2.46
N ASN A 286 -5.78 28.29 -3.78
CA ASN A 286 -6.03 27.09 -4.57
C ASN A 286 -4.78 26.21 -4.66
N ILE A 287 -3.62 26.84 -4.90
CA ILE A 287 -2.32 26.16 -4.93
C ILE A 287 -2.00 25.55 -3.56
N TRP A 288 -2.22 26.31 -2.48
CA TRP A 288 -2.03 25.78 -1.13
C TRP A 288 -2.95 24.60 -0.83
N ALA A 289 -4.24 24.70 -1.17
CA ALA A 289 -5.16 23.60 -0.91
C ALA A 289 -4.75 22.33 -1.66
N ILE A 290 -4.23 22.46 -2.89
CA ILE A 290 -3.61 21.34 -3.60
C ILE A 290 -2.43 20.78 -2.80
N ILE A 291 -1.42 21.59 -2.51
CA ILE A 291 -0.18 21.15 -1.84
C ILE A 291 -0.48 20.48 -0.48
N GLN A 292 -1.40 21.06 0.29
CA GLN A 292 -1.79 20.53 1.59
C GLN A 292 -2.35 19.10 1.48
N HIS A 293 -3.15 18.84 0.46
CA HIS A 293 -3.78 17.53 0.27
C HIS A 293 -2.88 16.53 -0.46
N GLU A 294 -2.01 16.99 -1.35
CA GLU A 294 -1.16 16.14 -2.20
C GLU A 294 0.16 15.74 -1.52
N SER A 295 0.80 16.67 -0.80
CA SER A 295 2.13 16.45 -0.21
C SER A 295 2.22 16.84 1.26
N GLY A 296 1.17 17.44 1.83
CA GLY A 296 1.22 18.02 3.18
C GLY A 296 2.21 19.19 3.31
N GLY A 297 2.71 19.74 2.20
CA GLY A 297 3.74 20.77 2.17
C GLY A 297 5.19 20.25 2.18
N ASP A 298 5.40 18.95 1.96
CA ASP A 298 6.75 18.36 1.86
C ASP A 298 7.24 18.36 0.39
N PRO A 299 8.29 19.14 0.04
CA PRO A 299 8.85 19.17 -1.30
C PRO A 299 9.60 17.89 -1.69
N ASN A 300 9.84 16.99 -0.75
CA ASN A 300 10.41 15.66 -1.00
C ASN A 300 9.35 14.55 -0.92
N ALA A 301 8.06 14.88 -0.88
CA ALA A 301 6.99 13.89 -0.89
C ALA A 301 7.08 13.05 -2.18
N ILE A 302 7.19 11.73 -2.01
CA ILE A 302 7.20 10.75 -3.11
C ILE A 302 6.05 9.76 -2.88
N ASN A 303 5.03 9.80 -3.74
CA ASN A 303 3.94 8.83 -3.68
C ASN A 303 4.29 7.54 -4.44
N ASN A 304 4.30 6.41 -3.73
CA ASN A 304 4.74 5.10 -4.24
C ASN A 304 3.65 4.01 -4.18
N TRP A 305 2.41 4.33 -3.80
CA TRP A 305 1.53 3.35 -3.14
C TRP A 305 0.49 2.67 -4.04
N ASP A 306 0.73 2.42 -5.31
CA ASP A 306 -0.26 1.79 -6.21
C ASP A 306 -0.41 0.27 -5.94
N CYS A 307 -0.91 -0.11 -4.77
CA CYS A 307 -0.76 -1.45 -4.20
C CYS A 307 -2.12 -2.08 -3.83
N VAL A 308 -2.08 -3.36 -3.49
CA VAL A 308 -3.25 -4.18 -3.11
C VAL A 308 -3.05 -4.72 -1.68
N PRO A 309 -4.12 -5.07 -0.95
CA PRO A 309 -3.96 -5.62 0.40
C PRO A 309 -3.24 -6.97 0.39
N LEU A 310 -2.62 -7.33 1.53
CA LEU A 310 -1.83 -8.55 1.68
C LEU A 310 -2.60 -9.85 1.40
N ASP A 311 -3.93 -9.84 1.51
CA ASP A 311 -4.77 -10.99 1.19
C ASP A 311 -4.91 -11.25 -0.32
N THR A 312 -4.54 -10.30 -1.16
CA THR A 312 -4.53 -10.46 -2.63
C THR A 312 -3.38 -11.37 -3.05
N ALA A 313 -3.69 -12.39 -3.86
CA ALA A 313 -2.71 -13.32 -4.43
C ALA A 313 -2.33 -12.92 -5.87
N ILE A 314 -1.19 -13.42 -6.34
CA ILE A 314 -0.72 -13.28 -7.73
C ILE A 314 -0.72 -14.63 -8.43
N LEU A 315 -1.11 -14.67 -9.72
CA LEU A 315 -1.01 -15.86 -10.54
C LEU A 315 0.40 -15.95 -11.15
N THR A 316 1.17 -16.97 -10.75
CA THR A 316 2.52 -17.24 -11.27
C THR A 316 2.59 -18.59 -11.99
N ARG A 317 3.73 -18.89 -12.61
CA ARG A 317 4.02 -20.26 -13.11
C ARG A 317 3.96 -21.34 -12.03
N ARG A 318 4.20 -20.97 -10.77
CA ARG A 318 4.13 -21.88 -9.60
C ARG A 318 2.72 -22.04 -9.05
N GLY A 319 1.73 -21.36 -9.65
CA GLY A 319 0.36 -21.28 -9.17
C GLY A 319 0.06 -19.94 -8.50
N LEU A 320 -0.99 -19.91 -7.69
CA LEU A 320 -1.39 -18.71 -6.94
C LEU A 320 -0.53 -18.57 -5.69
N LEU A 321 0.21 -17.47 -5.61
CA LEU A 321 1.09 -17.17 -4.48
C LEU A 321 0.55 -15.98 -3.68
N LYS A 322 0.74 -16.01 -2.36
CA LYS A 322 0.52 -14.84 -1.49
C LYS A 322 1.77 -13.99 -1.48
N HIS A 323 1.62 -12.72 -1.12
CA HIS A 323 2.70 -11.72 -1.12
C HIS A 323 4.02 -12.16 -0.45
N GLY A 324 3.97 -13.04 0.56
CA GLY A 324 5.14 -13.54 1.27
C GLY A 324 5.93 -14.63 0.53
N ASP A 325 5.31 -15.28 -0.46
CA ASP A 325 5.90 -16.41 -1.22
C ASP A 325 6.40 -15.98 -2.61
N VAL A 326 6.16 -14.73 -3.01
CA VAL A 326 6.56 -14.18 -4.30
C VAL A 326 8.03 -13.78 -4.28
N GLU A 327 8.76 -14.14 -5.32
CA GLU A 327 10.18 -13.82 -5.47
C GLU A 327 10.43 -12.95 -6.70
N VAL A 328 11.44 -12.07 -6.64
CA VAL A 328 11.89 -11.34 -7.83
C VAL A 328 12.43 -12.35 -8.84
N GLY A 329 11.96 -12.28 -10.08
CA GLY A 329 12.26 -13.24 -11.13
C GLY A 329 11.11 -14.22 -11.42
N ASP A 330 10.14 -14.37 -10.52
CA ASP A 330 8.89 -15.09 -10.82
C ASP A 330 8.21 -14.47 -12.05
N GLU A 331 7.47 -15.28 -12.80
CA GLU A 331 6.68 -14.80 -13.94
C GLU A 331 5.19 -14.83 -13.61
N THR A 332 4.49 -13.75 -13.94
CA THR A 332 3.03 -13.62 -13.88
C THR A 332 2.47 -13.41 -15.29
N ILE A 333 1.17 -13.61 -15.48
CA ILE A 333 0.50 -13.17 -16.70
C ILE A 333 0.26 -11.65 -16.64
N GLY A 334 0.74 -10.92 -17.65
CA GLY A 334 0.47 -9.50 -17.88
C GLY A 334 -0.06 -9.29 -19.30
N TYR A 335 -0.70 -8.16 -19.58
CA TYR A 335 -1.25 -7.86 -20.90
C TYR A 335 -0.21 -7.21 -21.81
N ASN A 336 0.06 -7.85 -22.94
CA ASN A 336 0.89 -7.30 -23.99
C ASN A 336 0.02 -6.53 -25.02
N PRO A 337 0.12 -5.18 -25.09
CA PRO A 337 -0.69 -4.39 -26.01
C PRO A 337 -0.33 -4.61 -27.48
N ALA A 338 0.88 -5.11 -27.78
CA ALA A 338 1.31 -5.38 -29.15
C ALA A 338 0.61 -6.62 -29.74
N THR A 339 0.39 -7.65 -28.92
CA THR A 339 -0.27 -8.90 -29.34
C THR A 339 -1.75 -8.93 -28.97
N GLY A 340 -2.17 -8.08 -28.03
CA GLY A 340 -3.51 -8.06 -27.47
C GLY A 340 -3.83 -9.26 -26.57
N ARG A 341 -2.81 -9.95 -26.06
CA ARG A 341 -2.92 -11.18 -25.26
C ARG A 341 -2.31 -11.02 -23.88
N GLY A 342 -2.74 -11.86 -22.95
CA GLY A 342 -2.00 -12.10 -21.72
C GLY A 342 -0.73 -12.92 -22.03
N GLU A 343 0.42 -12.54 -21.51
CA GLU A 343 1.69 -13.22 -21.73
C GLU A 343 2.48 -13.27 -20.42
N TRP A 344 3.36 -14.26 -20.30
CA TRP A 344 4.27 -14.34 -19.18
C TRP A 344 5.23 -13.14 -19.17
N THR A 345 5.28 -12.45 -18.04
CA THR A 345 6.16 -11.31 -17.80
C THR A 345 6.88 -11.47 -16.47
N ARG A 346 8.16 -11.11 -16.44
CA ARG A 346 8.99 -11.22 -15.25
C ARG A 346 8.61 -10.17 -14.22
N ILE A 347 8.53 -10.60 -12.97
CA ILE A 347 8.46 -9.73 -11.79
C ILE A 347 9.86 -9.20 -11.51
N THR A 348 10.03 -7.89 -11.57
CA THR A 348 11.34 -7.22 -11.38
C THR A 348 11.48 -6.58 -10.01
N ARG A 349 10.37 -6.39 -9.28
CA ARG A 349 10.36 -5.79 -7.94
C ARG A 349 9.12 -6.20 -7.17
N ILE A 350 9.27 -6.28 -5.85
CA ILE A 350 8.20 -6.50 -4.88
C ILE A 350 8.33 -5.42 -3.80
N VAL A 351 7.21 -4.81 -3.39
CA VAL A 351 7.18 -3.74 -2.38
C VAL A 351 6.05 -4.00 -1.39
N HIS A 352 6.31 -3.71 -0.12
CA HIS A 352 5.32 -3.73 0.96
C HIS A 352 5.26 -2.36 1.64
N HIS A 353 4.06 -1.94 2.00
CA HIS A 353 3.81 -0.71 2.75
C HIS A 353 2.81 -0.98 3.86
N GLU A 354 3.05 -0.40 5.03
CA GLU A 354 2.18 -0.55 6.19
C GLU A 354 1.10 0.54 6.21
N ASN A 355 -0.07 0.18 6.74
CA ASN A 355 -1.14 1.12 7.07
C ASN A 355 -1.53 2.07 5.93
N ALA A 356 -1.75 1.54 4.72
CA ALA A 356 -2.22 2.30 3.57
C ALA A 356 -3.74 2.51 3.59
N ARG A 357 -4.21 3.63 3.04
CA ARG A 357 -5.64 3.84 2.75
C ARG A 357 -6.06 2.87 1.65
N LEU A 358 -7.23 2.27 1.79
CA LEU A 358 -7.79 1.33 0.82
C LEU A 358 -9.15 1.82 0.33
N VAL A 359 -9.43 1.54 -0.94
CA VAL A 359 -10.68 1.79 -1.63
C VAL A 359 -11.12 0.48 -2.26
N ARG A 360 -12.35 0.08 -1.99
CA ARG A 360 -12.99 -1.05 -2.66
C ARG A 360 -13.73 -0.52 -3.87
N ILE A 361 -13.32 -0.94 -5.06
CA ILE A 361 -13.98 -0.64 -6.32
C ILE A 361 -14.69 -1.89 -6.83
N GLY A 362 -15.95 -1.76 -7.27
CA GLY A 362 -16.68 -2.93 -7.73
C GLY A 362 -18.16 -2.72 -8.00
N ASN A 363 -18.84 -3.83 -8.20
CA ASN A 363 -20.30 -3.96 -8.25
C ASN A 363 -20.70 -5.37 -7.81
N SER A 364 -21.99 -5.70 -7.92
CA SER A 364 -22.52 -7.03 -7.56
C SER A 364 -21.92 -8.23 -8.33
N ARG A 365 -21.07 -8.01 -9.34
CA ARG A 365 -20.50 -9.07 -10.18
C ARG A 365 -18.97 -9.15 -10.15
N TRP A 366 -18.28 -8.14 -9.66
CA TRP A 366 -16.83 -8.09 -9.55
C TRP A 366 -16.42 -6.95 -8.63
N GLN A 367 -15.36 -7.14 -7.87
CA GLN A 367 -14.77 -6.13 -7.02
C GLN A 367 -13.28 -6.37 -6.88
N ALA A 368 -12.57 -5.32 -6.46
CA ALA A 368 -11.22 -5.36 -5.95
C ALA A 368 -11.01 -4.30 -4.87
N THR A 369 -10.17 -4.60 -3.90
CA THR A 369 -9.72 -3.67 -2.86
C THR A 369 -8.30 -3.23 -3.19
N THR A 370 -8.06 -1.94 -3.27
CA THR A 370 -6.78 -1.39 -3.73
C THR A 370 -6.49 -0.07 -3.04
N THR A 371 -5.26 0.43 -3.11
CA THR A 371 -5.01 1.83 -2.73
C THR A 371 -5.68 2.80 -3.72
N PRO A 372 -5.94 4.05 -3.31
CA PRO A 372 -6.65 5.01 -4.17
C PRO A 372 -5.95 5.32 -5.50
N ASN A 373 -4.62 5.25 -5.52
CA ASN A 373 -3.76 5.46 -6.69
C ASN A 373 -3.49 4.18 -7.50
N HIS A 374 -4.00 3.01 -7.10
CA HIS A 374 -3.77 1.77 -7.82
C HIS A 374 -4.26 1.83 -9.27
N ARG A 375 -3.46 1.29 -10.20
CA ARG A 375 -3.64 1.49 -11.63
C ARG A 375 -4.46 0.40 -12.29
N TRP A 376 -5.33 0.81 -13.21
CA TRP A 376 -6.16 -0.06 -14.04
C TRP A 376 -5.93 0.22 -15.52
N LEU A 377 -5.78 -0.84 -16.30
CA LEU A 377 -5.69 -0.72 -17.75
C LEU A 377 -7.08 -0.42 -18.34
N THR A 378 -7.24 0.73 -18.99
CA THR A 378 -8.47 1.11 -19.69
C THR A 378 -8.32 0.92 -21.21
N VAL A 379 -9.35 0.38 -21.86
CA VAL A 379 -9.34 0.07 -23.29
C VAL A 379 -10.46 0.80 -24.03
N HIS A 380 -10.11 1.52 -25.10
CA HIS A 380 -11.09 2.10 -26.01
C HIS A 380 -11.49 1.09 -27.10
N GLY A 381 -12.78 1.07 -27.46
CA GLY A 381 -13.23 0.29 -28.61
C GLY A 381 -12.90 1.04 -29.90
N LYS A 382 -12.37 0.36 -30.92
CA LYS A 382 -12.27 0.93 -32.28
C LYS A 382 -13.69 1.06 -32.85
N ARG A 383 -14.07 2.24 -33.35
CA ARG A 383 -15.38 2.44 -34.00
C ARG A 383 -15.50 1.50 -35.21
N GLY A 384 -16.59 0.74 -35.30
CA GLY A 384 -17.01 0.03 -36.52
C GLY A 384 -16.59 -1.44 -36.69
N VAL A 385 -16.05 -2.12 -35.67
CA VAL A 385 -15.63 -3.53 -35.78
C VAL A 385 -16.13 -4.35 -34.57
N PRO A 386 -16.45 -5.66 -34.74
CA PRO A 386 -17.06 -6.47 -33.68
C PRO A 386 -16.21 -6.60 -32.41
N THR A 387 -16.89 -6.52 -31.25
CA THR A 387 -16.33 -6.44 -29.89
C THR A 387 -15.47 -7.62 -29.43
N ARG A 388 -15.49 -8.76 -30.12
CA ARG A 388 -14.73 -9.97 -29.71
C ARG A 388 -13.26 -9.93 -30.06
N SER A 389 -12.80 -8.97 -30.86
CA SER A 389 -11.46 -8.97 -31.45
C SER A 389 -10.77 -7.60 -31.39
N GLN A 390 -11.21 -6.68 -30.52
CA GLN A 390 -10.67 -5.32 -30.45
C GLN A 390 -10.47 -4.77 -29.04
N HIS A 391 -9.25 -4.92 -28.54
CA HIS A 391 -8.65 -3.97 -27.61
C HIS A 391 -7.48 -3.34 -28.38
N ALA A 392 -7.70 -2.17 -28.96
CA ALA A 392 -6.75 -1.56 -29.88
C ALA A 392 -5.89 -0.49 -29.19
N VAL A 393 -4.65 -0.89 -28.91
CA VAL A 393 -3.34 -0.21 -29.10
C VAL A 393 -2.98 1.07 -28.33
N GLU A 394 -3.87 1.73 -27.60
CA GLU A 394 -3.44 2.78 -26.64
C GLU A 394 -4.05 2.49 -25.27
N GLY A 395 -3.51 1.47 -24.60
CA GLY A 395 -3.87 1.16 -23.23
C GLY A 395 -3.42 2.29 -22.31
N ARG A 396 -4.33 3.20 -21.98
CA ARG A 396 -4.11 4.20 -20.94
C ARG A 396 -4.34 3.54 -19.58
N PHE A 397 -3.63 4.03 -18.56
CA PHE A 397 -3.94 3.68 -17.18
C PHE A 397 -4.80 4.76 -16.53
N VAL A 398 -5.67 4.32 -15.62
CA VAL A 398 -6.47 5.17 -14.74
C VAL A 398 -6.32 4.66 -13.32
N THR A 399 -6.26 5.55 -12.33
CA THR A 399 -6.18 5.12 -10.92
C THR A 399 -7.56 4.78 -10.37
N THR A 400 -7.63 4.01 -9.28
CA THR A 400 -8.88 3.63 -8.61
C THR A 400 -9.79 4.83 -8.34
N GLU A 401 -9.26 5.93 -7.80
CA GLU A 401 -10.04 7.15 -7.54
C GLU A 401 -10.46 7.92 -8.80
N GLN A 402 -9.72 7.76 -9.90
CA GLN A 402 -9.96 8.47 -11.15
C GLN A 402 -10.85 7.69 -12.12
N VAL A 403 -11.26 6.45 -11.80
CA VAL A 403 -12.14 5.66 -12.67
C VAL A 403 -13.44 6.41 -12.88
N GLY A 404 -13.63 6.90 -14.10
CA GLY A 404 -14.82 7.63 -14.52
C GLY A 404 -15.81 6.76 -15.29
N SER A 405 -17.00 7.30 -15.54
CA SER A 405 -18.08 6.58 -16.23
C SER A 405 -17.74 6.10 -17.65
N ARG A 406 -16.77 6.74 -18.31
CA ARG A 406 -16.33 6.41 -19.66
C ARG A 406 -15.17 5.40 -19.70
N ASP A 407 -14.55 5.12 -18.57
CA ASP A 407 -13.45 4.18 -18.50
C ASP A 407 -13.94 2.75 -18.67
N ARG A 408 -13.09 1.91 -19.26
CA ARG A 408 -13.42 0.54 -19.63
C ARG A 408 -12.28 -0.35 -19.19
N LEU A 409 -12.36 -0.82 -17.95
CA LEU A 409 -11.30 -1.59 -17.31
C LEU A 409 -11.19 -2.97 -17.97
N LEU A 410 -10.02 -3.29 -18.50
CA LEU A 410 -9.71 -4.62 -19.03
C LEU A 410 -9.28 -5.53 -17.88
N LEU A 411 -10.13 -6.50 -17.53
CA LEU A 411 -9.88 -7.39 -16.40
C LEU A 411 -9.47 -8.81 -16.83
N ALA A 412 -9.62 -9.17 -18.10
CA ALA A 412 -9.13 -10.45 -18.62
C ALA A 412 -8.83 -10.31 -20.12
N ALA A 413 -7.87 -11.10 -20.61
CA ALA A 413 -7.55 -11.22 -22.02
C ALA A 413 -7.14 -12.67 -22.34
N PRO A 414 -7.33 -13.16 -23.57
CA PRO A 414 -6.83 -14.48 -23.95
C PRO A 414 -5.33 -14.56 -23.70
N ALA A 415 -4.88 -15.55 -22.93
CA ALA A 415 -3.48 -15.68 -22.54
C ALA A 415 -2.72 -16.65 -23.44
N ASP A 416 -1.59 -16.21 -23.99
CA ASP A 416 -0.58 -17.09 -24.55
C ASP A 416 0.37 -17.56 -23.43
N THR A 417 0.38 -18.88 -23.24
CA THR A 417 1.04 -19.56 -22.13
C THR A 417 2.23 -20.39 -22.61
N GLY A 418 2.52 -20.36 -23.92
CA GLY A 418 3.61 -21.09 -24.57
C GLY A 418 3.19 -22.43 -25.16
N ALA A 419 4.18 -23.32 -25.30
CA ALA A 419 4.06 -24.60 -26.02
C ALA A 419 3.01 -25.56 -25.42
N GLY A 420 2.74 -25.47 -24.12
CA GLY A 420 1.75 -26.29 -23.43
C GLY A 420 2.32 -27.56 -22.80
N LEU A 421 1.41 -28.44 -22.36
CA LEU A 421 1.75 -29.79 -21.90
C LEU A 421 2.21 -30.67 -23.08
N GLU A 422 2.94 -31.74 -22.79
CA GLU A 422 3.31 -32.78 -23.76
C GLU A 422 2.13 -33.69 -24.12
N VAL A 423 0.95 -33.10 -24.38
CA VAL A 423 -0.26 -33.80 -24.80
C VAL A 423 -0.82 -33.16 -26.06
N SER A 424 -1.48 -33.96 -26.89
CA SER A 424 -2.22 -33.47 -28.03
C SER A 424 -3.46 -32.66 -27.60
N VAL A 425 -4.01 -31.88 -28.53
CA VAL A 425 -5.26 -31.14 -28.28
C VAL A 425 -6.44 -32.07 -27.98
N PRO A 426 -6.62 -33.22 -28.68
CA PRO A 426 -7.61 -34.24 -28.30
C PRO A 426 -7.37 -34.82 -26.89
N GLU A 427 -6.13 -35.11 -26.51
CA GLU A 427 -5.80 -35.59 -25.16
C GLU A 427 -6.16 -34.56 -24.08
N ALA A 428 -5.95 -33.26 -24.34
CA ALA A 428 -6.40 -32.20 -23.44
C ALA A 428 -7.94 -32.18 -23.30
N ALA A 429 -8.69 -32.43 -24.38
CA ALA A 429 -10.13 -32.59 -24.30
C ALA A 429 -10.54 -33.84 -23.49
N ILE A 430 -9.83 -34.96 -23.63
CA ILE A 430 -10.08 -36.18 -22.83
C ILE A 430 -9.88 -35.88 -21.33
N LEU A 431 -8.78 -35.21 -20.99
CA LEU A 431 -8.51 -34.78 -19.61
C LEU A 431 -9.61 -33.84 -19.08
N GLY A 432 -10.13 -32.94 -19.91
CA GLY A 432 -11.24 -32.05 -19.54
C GLY A 432 -12.54 -32.81 -19.28
N TRP A 433 -12.86 -33.78 -20.13
CA TRP A 433 -14.03 -34.62 -19.90
C TRP A 433 -13.88 -35.42 -18.60
N ILE A 434 -12.70 -35.97 -18.34
CA ILE A 434 -12.43 -36.72 -17.11
C ILE A 434 -12.50 -35.80 -15.89
N ALA A 435 -12.00 -34.57 -15.98
CA ALA A 435 -12.07 -33.58 -14.91
C ALA A 435 -13.53 -33.28 -14.50
N GLY A 436 -14.46 -33.19 -15.45
CA GLY A 436 -15.90 -33.08 -15.18
C GLY A 436 -16.52 -34.42 -14.74
N ASP A 437 -17.01 -35.18 -15.71
CA ASP A 437 -17.84 -36.38 -15.47
C ASP A 437 -17.07 -37.69 -15.28
N GLY A 438 -15.75 -37.69 -15.47
CA GLY A 438 -14.95 -38.92 -15.40
C GLY A 438 -14.42 -39.28 -14.02
N GLN A 439 -13.74 -40.43 -13.98
CA GLN A 439 -13.08 -40.97 -12.79
C GLN A 439 -11.65 -41.41 -13.08
N VAL A 440 -10.78 -41.19 -12.11
CA VAL A 440 -9.42 -41.75 -12.05
C VAL A 440 -9.41 -42.81 -10.95
N GLU A 441 -9.34 -44.09 -11.31
CA GLU A 441 -9.29 -45.18 -10.32
C GLU A 441 -7.84 -45.62 -10.09
N ASN A 442 -7.40 -45.65 -8.82
CA ASN A 442 -6.13 -46.25 -8.42
C ASN A 442 -6.36 -47.66 -7.86
N ARG A 443 -6.51 -48.66 -8.73
CA ARG A 443 -6.64 -50.07 -8.28
C ARG A 443 -5.25 -50.69 -8.16
N LYS A 444 -4.82 -51.06 -6.94
CA LYS A 444 -3.60 -51.87 -6.67
C LYS A 444 -2.42 -51.57 -7.63
N HIS A 445 -2.02 -50.30 -7.74
CA HIS A 445 -0.91 -49.83 -8.60
C HIS A 445 -1.15 -49.81 -10.12
N ARG A 446 -2.41 -49.88 -10.58
CA ARG A 446 -2.79 -49.72 -11.98
C ARG A 446 -3.80 -48.57 -12.13
N PRO A 447 -3.34 -47.30 -12.24
CA PRO A 447 -4.22 -46.20 -12.53
C PRO A 447 -4.94 -46.45 -13.86
N THR A 448 -6.22 -46.09 -13.90
CA THR A 448 -7.05 -46.13 -15.11
C THR A 448 -7.98 -44.93 -15.08
N MET A 449 -8.42 -44.50 -16.26
CA MET A 449 -9.35 -43.39 -16.39
C MET A 449 -10.61 -43.88 -17.12
N SER A 450 -11.77 -43.42 -16.66
CA SER A 450 -13.03 -43.76 -17.32
C SER A 450 -13.99 -42.59 -17.37
N ILE A 451 -14.84 -42.58 -18.38
CA ILE A 451 -15.91 -41.61 -18.61
C ILE A 451 -17.22 -42.38 -18.63
N ALA A 452 -18.24 -41.89 -17.93
CA ALA A 452 -19.59 -42.44 -17.97
C ALA A 452 -20.56 -41.39 -18.50
N GLN A 453 -21.39 -41.74 -19.49
CA GLN A 453 -22.34 -40.82 -20.10
C GLN A 453 -23.61 -41.54 -20.56
N SER A 454 -24.77 -40.89 -20.37
CA SER A 454 -26.09 -41.40 -20.79
C SER A 454 -26.79 -40.52 -21.84
N LYS A 455 -26.34 -39.27 -22.04
CA LYS A 455 -26.90 -38.37 -23.05
C LYS A 455 -26.44 -38.79 -24.45
N PRO A 456 -27.34 -39.23 -25.36
CA PRO A 456 -26.93 -39.79 -26.66
C PRO A 456 -26.01 -38.88 -27.48
N ALA A 457 -26.30 -37.57 -27.54
CA ALA A 457 -25.47 -36.62 -28.27
C ALA A 457 -24.04 -36.49 -27.71
N MET A 458 -23.87 -36.65 -26.39
CA MET A 458 -22.55 -36.59 -25.75
C MET A 458 -21.80 -37.93 -25.88
N VAL A 459 -22.52 -39.05 -25.91
CA VAL A 459 -21.93 -40.37 -26.20
C VAL A 459 -21.27 -40.37 -27.58
N GLU A 460 -21.92 -39.85 -28.61
CA GLU A 460 -21.30 -39.77 -29.95
C GLU A 460 -20.06 -38.87 -29.97
N LYS A 461 -20.09 -37.73 -29.26
CA LYS A 461 -18.90 -36.88 -29.12
C LYS A 461 -17.75 -37.59 -28.43
N ILE A 462 -18.01 -38.40 -27.40
CA ILE A 462 -16.97 -39.18 -26.72
C ILE A 462 -16.41 -40.24 -27.66
N ARG A 463 -17.25 -40.93 -28.45
CA ARG A 463 -16.78 -41.90 -29.44
C ARG A 463 -15.88 -41.27 -30.50
N GLU A 464 -16.26 -40.09 -31.01
CA GLU A 464 -15.43 -39.34 -31.95
C GLU A 464 -14.09 -38.92 -31.30
N LEU A 465 -14.13 -38.44 -30.06
CA LEU A 465 -12.94 -38.02 -29.31
C LEU A 465 -11.98 -39.20 -29.02
N LEU A 466 -12.52 -40.39 -28.81
CA LEU A 466 -11.76 -41.60 -28.46
C LEU A 466 -11.49 -42.53 -29.64
N ALA A 467 -11.82 -42.14 -30.88
CA ALA A 467 -11.72 -43.00 -32.06
C ALA A 467 -10.32 -43.61 -32.26
N ASP A 468 -9.28 -42.84 -31.99
CA ASP A 468 -7.87 -43.25 -32.11
C ASP A 468 -7.21 -43.56 -30.75
N VAL A 469 -8.01 -43.67 -29.69
CA VAL A 469 -7.53 -43.90 -28.32
C VAL A 469 -7.85 -45.33 -27.90
N PRO A 470 -6.88 -46.13 -27.43
CA PRO A 470 -7.16 -47.47 -26.92
C PRO A 470 -8.11 -47.42 -25.71
N HIS A 471 -9.32 -47.98 -25.86
CA HIS A 471 -10.34 -48.00 -24.81
C HIS A 471 -11.31 -49.17 -24.98
N ALA A 472 -12.04 -49.50 -23.91
CA ALA A 472 -13.19 -50.39 -23.94
C ALA A 472 -14.48 -49.60 -23.66
N GLU A 473 -15.53 -49.84 -24.44
CA GLU A 473 -16.87 -49.31 -24.20
C GLU A 473 -17.77 -50.41 -23.60
N TYR A 474 -18.35 -50.13 -22.44
CA TYR A 474 -19.35 -50.98 -21.79
C TYR A 474 -20.69 -50.25 -21.77
N VAL A 475 -21.78 -50.96 -22.05
CA VAL A 475 -23.14 -50.41 -22.03
C VAL A 475 -23.96 -51.14 -20.98
N ASP A 476 -24.45 -50.42 -19.97
CA ASP A 476 -25.40 -50.94 -18.99
C ASP A 476 -26.74 -50.16 -19.05
N ASP A 477 -27.85 -50.87 -18.89
CA ASP A 477 -29.19 -50.26 -18.82
C ASP A 477 -29.66 -50.32 -17.36
N ARG A 478 -29.62 -49.17 -16.67
CA ARG A 478 -30.04 -49.06 -15.26
C ARG A 478 -31.47 -48.56 -15.08
N GLY A 479 -32.24 -48.39 -16.16
CA GLY A 479 -33.60 -47.86 -16.13
C GLY A 479 -33.67 -46.37 -15.74
N GLY A 480 -34.53 -45.61 -16.44
CA GLY A 480 -34.89 -44.23 -16.08
C GLY A 480 -34.22 -43.11 -16.91
N CYS A 481 -32.98 -43.28 -17.36
CA CYS A 481 -32.22 -42.24 -18.10
C CYS A 481 -31.62 -42.69 -19.44
N GLY A 482 -31.99 -43.87 -19.93
CA GLY A 482 -31.39 -44.49 -21.12
C GLY A 482 -30.11 -45.29 -20.80
N PRO A 483 -29.51 -45.96 -21.82
CA PRO A 483 -28.30 -46.76 -21.62
C PRO A 483 -27.15 -45.86 -21.15
N ARG A 484 -26.43 -46.30 -20.13
CA ARG A 484 -25.19 -45.68 -19.68
C ARG A 484 -24.03 -46.31 -20.42
N HIS A 485 -23.28 -45.47 -21.14
CA HIS A 485 -22.05 -45.84 -21.82
C HIS A 485 -20.87 -45.51 -20.91
N GLN A 486 -20.04 -46.52 -20.60
CA GLN A 486 -18.81 -46.37 -19.84
C GLN A 486 -17.61 -46.64 -20.74
N PHE A 487 -16.84 -45.60 -21.01
CA PHE A 487 -15.59 -45.65 -21.76
C PHE A 487 -14.44 -45.78 -20.77
N ARG A 488 -13.70 -46.88 -20.81
CA ARG A 488 -12.54 -47.11 -19.94
C ARG A 488 -11.29 -47.11 -20.80
N LEU A 489 -10.41 -46.14 -20.57
CA LEU A 489 -9.13 -46.07 -21.29
C LEU A 489 -8.26 -47.26 -20.94
N ASP A 490 -7.50 -47.73 -21.92
CA ASP A 490 -6.46 -48.73 -21.70
C ASP A 490 -5.50 -48.27 -20.58
N HIS A 491 -4.99 -49.24 -19.82
CA HIS A 491 -4.15 -48.96 -18.67
C HIS A 491 -2.85 -48.24 -19.03
N ASP A 492 -2.15 -48.71 -20.07
CA ASP A 492 -0.84 -48.18 -20.43
C ASP A 492 -1.00 -46.77 -21.02
N TYR A 493 -2.05 -46.57 -21.82
CA TYR A 493 -2.42 -45.25 -22.32
C TYR A 493 -2.78 -44.27 -21.20
N ALA A 494 -3.64 -44.69 -20.25
CA ALA A 494 -4.02 -43.84 -19.13
C ALA A 494 -2.83 -43.49 -18.23
N HIS A 495 -1.95 -44.45 -17.97
CA HIS A 495 -0.74 -44.24 -17.18
C HIS A 495 0.23 -43.28 -17.86
N ASP A 496 0.46 -43.42 -19.18
CA ASP A 496 1.30 -42.49 -19.94
C ASP A 496 0.70 -41.07 -19.97
N LEU A 497 -0.60 -40.94 -20.17
CA LEU A 497 -1.27 -39.64 -20.18
C LEU A 497 -1.20 -38.95 -18.80
N LEU A 498 -1.39 -39.69 -17.71
CA LEU A 498 -1.20 -39.18 -16.35
C LEU A 498 0.25 -38.77 -16.09
N ARG A 499 1.24 -39.49 -16.64
CA ARG A 499 2.66 -39.13 -16.51
C ARG A 499 2.99 -37.82 -17.25
N ARG A 500 2.42 -37.60 -18.43
CA ARG A 500 2.67 -36.40 -19.26
C ARG A 500 1.89 -35.16 -18.80
N ALA A 501 0.72 -35.36 -18.19
CA ALA A 501 -0.18 -34.26 -17.84
C ALA A 501 -0.46 -34.12 -16.35
N GLY A 502 -0.19 -35.11 -15.51
CA GLY A 502 -0.68 -35.15 -14.13
C GLY A 502 -2.14 -35.62 -14.03
N ASN A 503 -2.69 -35.61 -12.81
CA ASN A 503 -4.04 -36.08 -12.53
C ASN A 503 -5.13 -35.02 -12.82
N PRO A 504 -6.11 -35.29 -13.70
CA PRO A 504 -7.15 -34.32 -14.08
C PRO A 504 -8.17 -33.99 -13.00
N LYS A 505 -8.11 -34.63 -11.83
CA LYS A 505 -8.94 -34.31 -10.67
C LYS A 505 -8.16 -33.57 -9.59
N SER A 506 -6.99 -34.09 -9.20
CA SER A 506 -6.20 -33.55 -8.07
C SER A 506 -5.11 -32.56 -8.46
N GLU A 507 -4.80 -32.42 -9.75
CA GLU A 507 -3.77 -31.50 -10.28
C GLU A 507 -4.34 -30.66 -11.45
N ALA A 508 -5.66 -30.51 -11.50
CA ALA A 508 -6.36 -29.88 -12.62
C ALA A 508 -5.97 -28.41 -12.80
N PHE A 509 -5.71 -27.68 -11.70
CA PHE A 509 -5.29 -26.28 -11.78
C PHE A 509 -3.92 -26.16 -12.45
N ALA A 510 -2.96 -26.97 -12.00
CA ALA A 510 -1.61 -27.02 -12.55
C ALA A 510 -1.62 -27.43 -14.03
N GLN A 511 -2.49 -28.39 -14.40
CA GLN A 511 -2.73 -28.75 -15.80
C GLN A 511 -3.14 -27.56 -16.65
N VAL A 512 -4.24 -26.89 -16.26
CA VAL A 512 -4.79 -25.76 -17.02
C VAL A 512 -3.78 -24.62 -17.15
N LEU A 513 -3.00 -24.37 -16.10
CA LEU A 513 -1.95 -23.36 -16.08
C LEU A 513 -0.83 -23.68 -17.08
N ALA A 514 -0.47 -24.96 -17.19
CA ALA A 514 0.59 -25.44 -18.09
C ALA A 514 0.12 -25.65 -19.54
N MET A 515 -1.18 -25.72 -19.80
CA MET A 515 -1.73 -25.95 -21.14
C MET A 515 -1.53 -24.76 -22.09
N SER A 516 -1.23 -25.05 -23.35
CA SER A 516 -1.27 -24.04 -24.42
C SER A 516 -2.69 -23.53 -24.64
N SER A 517 -2.82 -22.42 -25.36
CA SER A 517 -4.13 -21.83 -25.70
C SER A 517 -5.08 -22.84 -26.39
N ALA A 518 -4.56 -23.68 -27.27
CA ALA A 518 -5.35 -24.68 -27.98
C ALA A 518 -5.78 -25.84 -27.07
N GLN A 519 -4.85 -26.38 -26.27
CA GLN A 519 -5.12 -27.44 -25.30
C GLN A 519 -6.16 -26.98 -24.27
N ARG A 520 -5.98 -25.80 -23.69
CA ARG A 520 -6.89 -25.23 -22.69
C ARG A 520 -8.29 -24.96 -23.24
N THR A 521 -8.37 -24.49 -24.49
CA THR A 521 -9.66 -24.33 -25.17
C THR A 521 -10.38 -25.66 -25.35
N ALA A 522 -9.66 -26.71 -25.74
CA ALA A 522 -10.22 -28.05 -25.91
C ALA A 522 -10.65 -28.65 -24.57
N TRP A 523 -9.82 -28.52 -23.53
CA TRP A 523 -10.12 -28.93 -22.17
C TRP A 523 -11.39 -28.25 -21.64
N LEU A 524 -11.48 -26.91 -21.75
CA LEU A 524 -12.64 -26.16 -21.25
C LEU A 524 -13.93 -26.53 -22.00
N ARG A 525 -13.86 -26.76 -23.31
CA ARG A 525 -15.02 -27.23 -24.09
C ARG A 525 -15.49 -28.61 -23.64
N ALA A 526 -14.56 -29.53 -23.39
CA ALA A 526 -14.89 -30.87 -22.91
C ALA A 526 -15.53 -30.84 -21.51
N VAL A 527 -15.01 -30.00 -20.60
CA VAL A 527 -15.66 -29.79 -19.29
C VAL A 527 -17.07 -29.23 -19.44
N ILE A 528 -17.28 -28.28 -20.37
CA ILE A 528 -18.62 -27.74 -20.65
C ILE A 528 -19.54 -28.82 -21.26
N ASP A 529 -19.04 -29.72 -22.09
CA ASP A 529 -19.84 -30.82 -22.64
C ASP A 529 -20.21 -31.86 -21.57
N ALA A 530 -19.34 -32.07 -20.58
CA ALA A 530 -19.59 -32.92 -19.41
C ALA A 530 -20.60 -32.28 -18.43
N GLU A 531 -20.22 -31.14 -17.84
CA GLU A 531 -20.86 -30.52 -16.67
C GLU A 531 -21.71 -29.29 -17.02
N GLY A 532 -21.61 -28.79 -18.24
CA GLY A 532 -22.20 -27.52 -18.65
C GLY A 532 -23.70 -27.61 -18.95
N THR A 533 -24.42 -26.62 -18.44
CA THR A 533 -25.82 -26.35 -18.80
C THR A 533 -25.89 -25.13 -19.71
N TRP A 534 -26.52 -25.31 -20.88
CA TRP A 534 -26.76 -24.26 -21.85
C TRP A 534 -28.12 -23.62 -21.62
N HIS A 535 -28.16 -22.30 -21.55
CA HIS A 535 -29.39 -21.52 -21.42
C HIS A 535 -29.54 -20.57 -22.61
N ASP A 536 -30.63 -20.71 -23.34
CA ASP A 536 -31.05 -19.72 -24.32
C ASP A 536 -31.59 -18.49 -23.58
N GLN A 537 -31.04 -17.31 -23.89
CA GLN A 537 -31.53 -16.05 -23.36
C GLN A 537 -32.05 -15.18 -24.50
N PRO A 538 -33.34 -14.80 -24.49
CA PRO A 538 -33.91 -13.89 -25.49
C PRO A 538 -33.08 -12.60 -25.59
N GLY A 539 -32.70 -12.23 -26.82
CA GLY A 539 -31.91 -11.02 -27.11
C GLY A 539 -30.38 -11.20 -27.06
N TYR A 540 -29.86 -12.39 -26.76
CA TYR A 540 -28.42 -12.69 -26.85
C TYR A 540 -28.12 -13.55 -28.08
N ALA A 541 -27.05 -13.20 -28.80
CA ALA A 541 -26.66 -13.90 -30.04
C ALA A 541 -26.13 -15.33 -29.81
N LYS A 542 -25.84 -15.73 -28.56
CA LYS A 542 -25.34 -17.06 -28.21
C LYS A 542 -25.91 -17.53 -26.86
N PRO A 543 -26.18 -18.83 -26.69
CA PRO A 543 -26.58 -19.40 -25.41
C PRO A 543 -25.51 -19.17 -24.35
N LYS A 544 -25.95 -18.93 -23.12
CA LYS A 544 -25.07 -18.82 -21.95
C LYS A 544 -24.77 -20.20 -21.39
N VAL A 545 -23.52 -20.45 -21.05
CA VAL A 545 -23.09 -21.67 -20.38
C VAL A 545 -22.91 -21.40 -18.90
N THR A 546 -23.47 -22.27 -18.07
CA THR A 546 -23.16 -22.37 -16.64
C THR A 546 -22.55 -23.74 -16.40
N VAL A 547 -21.37 -23.81 -15.80
CA VAL A 547 -20.76 -25.07 -15.36
C VAL A 547 -20.99 -25.21 -13.86
N TYR A 548 -21.58 -26.31 -13.43
CA TYR A 548 -21.78 -26.62 -12.02
C TYR A 548 -20.65 -27.54 -11.57
N GLN A 549 -20.02 -27.25 -10.44
CA GLN A 549 -18.98 -28.10 -9.88
C GLN A 549 -18.87 -27.89 -8.36
N ALA A 550 -18.56 -28.96 -7.62
CA ALA A 550 -18.29 -28.86 -6.19
C ALA A 550 -17.00 -28.04 -5.93
N PRO A 551 -16.93 -27.26 -4.83
CA PRO A 551 -15.72 -26.57 -4.43
C PRO A 551 -14.52 -27.52 -4.34
N GLY A 552 -13.42 -27.15 -4.99
CA GLY A 552 -12.19 -27.95 -5.04
C GLY A 552 -11.37 -27.68 -6.29
N GLU A 553 -10.36 -28.53 -6.50
CA GLU A 553 -9.34 -28.38 -7.54
C GLU A 553 -9.92 -28.21 -8.96
N VAL A 554 -10.94 -28.98 -9.32
CA VAL A 554 -11.57 -28.91 -10.64
C VAL A 554 -12.31 -27.59 -10.84
N LEU A 555 -13.03 -27.10 -9.81
CA LEU A 555 -13.70 -25.80 -9.87
C LEU A 555 -12.67 -24.67 -10.11
N GLU A 556 -11.55 -24.71 -9.39
CA GLU A 556 -10.45 -23.76 -9.52
C GLU A 556 -9.81 -23.81 -10.91
N ALA A 557 -9.62 -25.01 -11.46
CA ALA A 557 -9.15 -25.22 -12.83
C ALA A 557 -10.12 -24.63 -13.87
N ILE A 558 -11.44 -24.79 -13.67
CA ILE A 558 -12.46 -24.19 -14.55
C ILE A 558 -12.40 -22.66 -14.48
N VAL A 559 -12.29 -22.09 -13.29
CA VAL A 559 -12.17 -20.64 -13.06
C VAL A 559 -10.93 -20.09 -13.78
N LEU A 560 -9.79 -20.75 -13.63
CA LEU A 560 -8.55 -20.40 -14.33
C LEU A 560 -8.68 -20.54 -15.85
N ALA A 561 -9.28 -21.64 -16.33
CA ALA A 561 -9.45 -21.89 -17.76
C ALA A 561 -10.32 -20.83 -18.41
N VAL A 562 -11.41 -20.41 -17.76
CA VAL A 562 -12.27 -19.30 -18.19
C VAL A 562 -11.47 -18.00 -18.26
N TYR A 563 -10.71 -17.67 -17.21
CA TYR A 563 -9.87 -16.48 -17.14
C TYR A 563 -8.83 -16.41 -18.26
N LEU A 564 -7.98 -17.44 -18.39
CA LEU A 564 -6.93 -17.52 -19.39
C LEU A 564 -7.46 -17.69 -20.83
N SER A 565 -8.74 -18.02 -20.99
CA SER A 565 -9.43 -17.99 -22.29
C SER A 565 -9.97 -16.59 -22.65
N GLY A 566 -9.75 -15.59 -21.80
CA GLY A 566 -10.09 -14.19 -22.03
C GLY A 566 -11.49 -13.78 -21.61
N ALA A 567 -12.12 -14.55 -20.72
CA ALA A 567 -13.41 -14.19 -20.12
C ALA A 567 -13.26 -14.04 -18.62
N ARG A 568 -14.01 -13.13 -18.00
CA ARG A 568 -13.96 -12.97 -16.55
C ARG A 568 -14.79 -14.07 -15.87
N PRO A 569 -14.21 -14.93 -15.02
CA PRO A 569 -15.00 -15.93 -14.30
C PRO A 569 -15.90 -15.24 -13.26
N ARG A 570 -17.12 -15.75 -13.10
CA ARG A 570 -17.98 -15.46 -11.95
C ARG A 570 -18.36 -16.78 -11.32
N VAL A 571 -17.93 -16.94 -10.08
CA VAL A 571 -18.34 -18.03 -9.21
C VAL A 571 -19.59 -17.61 -8.45
N SER A 572 -20.53 -18.51 -8.25
CA SER A 572 -21.70 -18.31 -7.40
C SER A 572 -21.95 -19.58 -6.62
N TYR A 573 -21.86 -19.48 -5.30
CA TYR A 573 -22.15 -20.55 -4.36
C TYR A 573 -23.66 -20.56 -4.05
N VAL A 574 -24.26 -21.75 -3.97
CA VAL A 574 -25.67 -21.88 -3.59
C VAL A 574 -25.80 -21.75 -2.07
N ASP A 575 -26.58 -20.76 -1.61
CA ASP A 575 -26.90 -20.57 -0.19
C ASP A 575 -28.02 -21.53 0.26
N ARG A 576 -27.79 -22.28 1.35
CA ARG A 576 -28.53 -23.52 1.70
C ARG A 576 -29.68 -23.28 2.68
N THR A 577 -30.44 -22.20 2.55
CA THR A 577 -31.59 -21.97 3.45
C THR A 577 -32.79 -22.88 3.17
N SER A 578 -32.77 -23.73 2.12
CA SER A 578 -33.92 -24.60 1.75
C SER A 578 -33.57 -25.94 1.04
N ALA A 579 -32.32 -26.40 1.04
CA ALA A 579 -31.93 -27.64 0.35
C ALA A 579 -31.96 -28.89 1.26
N HIS A 580 -32.41 -30.03 0.74
CA HIS A 580 -32.41 -31.34 1.43
C HIS A 580 -31.00 -31.77 1.88
N GLU A 581 -30.91 -32.47 3.02
CA GLU A 581 -29.65 -32.87 3.71
C GLU A 581 -28.64 -33.66 2.85
N THR A 582 -29.04 -34.20 1.70
CA THR A 582 -28.24 -35.10 0.87
C THR A 582 -27.46 -34.43 -0.28
N TRP A 583 -27.66 -33.14 -0.56
CA TRP A 583 -27.06 -32.46 -1.72
C TRP A 583 -25.76 -31.73 -1.35
N GLN A 584 -24.64 -32.01 -2.02
CA GLN A 584 -23.35 -31.34 -1.75
C GLN A 584 -23.40 -29.84 -2.10
N VAL A 585 -22.48 -29.05 -1.54
CA VAL A 585 -22.35 -27.62 -1.88
C VAL A 585 -21.94 -27.52 -3.35
N GLU A 586 -22.84 -27.03 -4.20
CA GLU A 586 -22.56 -26.79 -5.61
C GLU A 586 -22.18 -25.32 -5.82
N ALA A 587 -21.07 -25.09 -6.53
CA ALA A 587 -20.73 -23.79 -7.07
C ALA A 587 -21.03 -23.78 -8.57
N SER A 588 -21.32 -22.60 -9.11
CA SER A 588 -21.50 -22.41 -10.54
C SER A 588 -20.52 -21.40 -11.09
N VAL A 589 -19.91 -21.70 -12.25
CA VAL A 589 -18.99 -20.82 -12.96
C VAL A 589 -19.64 -20.33 -14.25
N ARG A 590 -19.60 -19.02 -14.47
CA ARG A 590 -20.01 -18.37 -15.72
C ARG A 590 -18.91 -17.51 -16.30
N ALA A 591 -18.76 -17.57 -17.62
CA ALA A 591 -17.88 -16.69 -18.39
C ALA A 591 -18.56 -15.35 -18.67
N ASN A 592 -18.02 -14.26 -18.14
CA ASN A 592 -18.50 -12.89 -18.36
C ASN A 592 -17.59 -12.09 -19.29
N ASN A 593 -18.08 -10.91 -19.68
CA ASN A 593 -17.32 -9.95 -20.47
C ASN A 593 -15.99 -9.61 -19.76
N PRO A 594 -14.83 -9.66 -20.45
CA PRO A 594 -13.53 -9.28 -19.89
C PRO A 594 -13.45 -7.80 -19.48
N VAL A 595 -14.30 -6.94 -20.05
CA VAL A 595 -14.29 -5.50 -19.78
C VAL A 595 -15.44 -5.09 -18.88
N VAL A 596 -15.15 -4.27 -17.87
CA VAL A 596 -16.14 -3.62 -17.02
C VAL A 596 -16.08 -2.10 -17.24
N THR A 597 -17.23 -1.50 -17.51
CA THR A 597 -17.34 -0.05 -17.69
C THR A 597 -17.43 0.64 -16.34
N GLY A 598 -16.67 1.72 -16.14
CA GLY A 598 -16.68 2.52 -14.91
C GLY A 598 -18.04 3.10 -14.55
N ALA A 599 -18.95 3.29 -15.51
CA ALA A 599 -20.34 3.69 -15.26
C ALA A 599 -21.12 2.69 -14.37
N PHE A 600 -20.63 1.47 -14.21
CA PHE A 600 -21.24 0.42 -13.38
C PHE A 600 -20.34 0.02 -12.22
N LEU A 601 -19.38 0.86 -11.84
CA LEU A 601 -18.49 0.63 -10.71
C LEU A 601 -18.76 1.68 -9.63
N ASP A 602 -18.95 1.19 -8.41
CA ASP A 602 -18.98 1.99 -7.20
C ASP A 602 -17.60 1.91 -6.53
N ALA A 603 -17.19 3.02 -5.92
CA ALA A 603 -15.95 3.09 -5.14
C ALA A 603 -16.30 3.50 -3.70
N GLU A 604 -15.89 2.68 -2.75
CA GLU A 604 -16.18 2.84 -1.33
C GLU A 604 -14.89 2.85 -0.53
N GLU A 605 -14.79 3.71 0.49
CA GLU A 605 -13.68 3.68 1.45
C GLU A 605 -13.65 2.33 2.17
N ALA A 606 -12.47 1.71 2.19
CA ALA A 606 -12.20 0.51 2.97
C ALA A 606 -11.28 0.85 4.16
N ALA A 607 -11.18 -0.07 5.13
CA ALA A 607 -10.29 0.09 6.27
C ALA A 607 -8.83 0.25 5.81
N ARG A 608 -8.02 1.00 6.56
CA ARG A 608 -6.58 1.04 6.30
C ARG A 608 -5.96 -0.32 6.60
N GLY A 609 -4.93 -0.70 5.84
CA GLY A 609 -4.26 -1.98 6.03
C GLY A 609 -2.90 -2.02 5.34
N ASP A 610 -2.16 -3.06 5.64
CA ASP A 610 -0.89 -3.30 4.98
C ASP A 610 -1.13 -3.74 3.53
N VAL A 611 -0.28 -3.26 2.63
CA VAL A 611 -0.41 -3.44 1.19
C VAL A 611 0.89 -3.90 0.58
N TRP A 612 0.78 -4.52 -0.57
CA TRP A 612 1.89 -4.97 -1.36
C TRP A 612 1.61 -4.80 -2.85
N CYS A 613 2.67 -4.77 -3.63
CA CYS A 613 2.60 -4.58 -5.07
C CYS A 613 3.83 -5.17 -5.74
N VAL A 614 3.68 -5.47 -7.02
CA VAL A 614 4.76 -5.95 -7.89
C VAL A 614 5.03 -4.98 -9.02
N THR A 615 6.23 -5.07 -9.57
CA THR A 615 6.58 -4.51 -10.88
C THR A 615 6.84 -5.65 -11.85
N THR A 616 6.29 -5.52 -13.05
CA THR A 616 6.48 -6.43 -14.19
C THR A 616 6.95 -5.66 -15.42
N GLU A 617 7.59 -6.35 -16.36
CA GLU A 617 8.06 -5.76 -17.63
C GLU A 617 6.89 -5.26 -18.49
N LEU A 618 5.72 -5.90 -18.43
CA LEU A 618 4.54 -5.51 -19.21
C LEU A 618 3.65 -4.45 -18.54
N GLY A 619 4.02 -3.91 -17.37
CA GLY A 619 3.22 -2.86 -16.72
C GLY A 619 1.90 -3.35 -16.08
N THR A 620 1.60 -4.64 -16.16
CA THR A 620 0.36 -5.28 -15.65
C THR A 620 0.65 -6.68 -15.12
N TRP A 621 -0.26 -7.19 -14.30
CA TRP A 621 -0.18 -8.53 -13.70
C TRP A 621 -1.58 -9.09 -13.37
N THR A 622 -1.66 -10.40 -13.12
CA THR A 622 -2.91 -11.09 -12.78
C THR A 622 -3.01 -11.29 -11.27
N ALA A 623 -4.02 -10.66 -10.68
CA ALA A 623 -4.34 -10.73 -9.26
C ALA A 623 -5.53 -11.67 -8.99
N ARG A 624 -5.58 -12.19 -7.76
CA ARG A 624 -6.76 -12.84 -7.19
C ARG A 624 -7.12 -12.27 -5.83
N GLU A 625 -8.34 -11.80 -5.69
CA GLU A 625 -8.95 -11.41 -4.41
C GLU A 625 -10.28 -12.16 -4.27
N GLY A 626 -10.44 -12.94 -3.20
CA GLY A 626 -11.56 -13.88 -3.05
C GLY A 626 -11.70 -14.81 -4.28
N ASP A 627 -12.90 -14.82 -4.88
CA ASP A 627 -13.23 -15.60 -6.09
C ASP A 627 -13.01 -14.82 -7.40
N HIS A 628 -12.36 -13.65 -7.34
CA HIS A 628 -12.14 -12.81 -8.51
C HIS A 628 -10.70 -12.91 -8.99
N LEU A 629 -10.51 -13.55 -10.15
CA LEU A 629 -9.31 -13.39 -10.96
C LEU A 629 -9.47 -12.19 -11.89
N PHE A 630 -8.49 -11.29 -11.89
CA PHE A 630 -8.50 -10.10 -12.72
C PHE A 630 -7.09 -9.62 -13.08
N LEU A 631 -6.99 -9.00 -14.25
CA LEU A 631 -5.81 -8.25 -14.69
C LEU A 631 -5.83 -6.87 -14.01
N THR A 632 -4.69 -6.43 -13.52
CA THR A 632 -4.50 -5.10 -12.94
C THR A 632 -3.14 -4.48 -13.31
N GLY A 633 -2.93 -3.21 -12.98
CA GLY A 633 -1.70 -2.46 -13.27
C GLY A 633 -0.61 -2.58 -12.21
N ASN A 634 0.62 -2.24 -12.62
CA ASN A 634 1.78 -2.10 -11.74
C ASN A 634 1.77 -0.79 -10.96
N SER A 635 2.73 -0.66 -10.05
CA SER A 635 2.97 0.59 -9.34
C SER A 635 3.74 1.66 -10.15
N ASN A 636 3.27 2.92 -10.07
CA ASN A 636 3.85 4.11 -10.72
C ASN A 636 5.32 4.34 -10.37
N ALA A 637 5.74 3.94 -9.18
CA ALA A 637 7.14 4.05 -8.73
C ALA A 637 8.15 3.39 -9.68
N ALA A 638 7.72 2.48 -10.56
CA ALA A 638 8.60 1.73 -11.45
C ALA A 638 8.49 2.07 -12.95
N ALA A 639 7.65 3.02 -13.37
CA ALA A 639 7.81 3.66 -14.70
C ALA A 639 8.95 4.70 -14.69
N GLY A 640 9.68 4.84 -13.58
CA GLY A 640 10.65 5.90 -13.33
C GLY A 640 10.03 7.23 -12.87
N HIS A 641 8.71 7.28 -12.72
CA HIS A 641 7.95 8.51 -12.56
C HIS A 641 7.00 8.47 -11.35
N PRO A 642 7.47 8.25 -10.11
CA PRO A 642 6.60 8.49 -8.97
C PRO A 642 6.21 9.97 -8.97
N SER A 643 5.01 10.27 -8.46
CA SER A 643 4.64 11.64 -8.15
C SER A 643 5.57 12.18 -7.08
N LYS A 644 6.19 13.33 -7.37
CA LYS A 644 7.27 13.95 -6.60
C LYS A 644 6.93 15.41 -6.30
N GLY A 645 7.33 15.86 -5.13
CA GLY A 645 7.31 17.27 -4.75
C GLY A 645 5.92 17.80 -4.39
N LEU A 646 5.86 19.12 -4.18
CA LEU A 646 4.72 19.79 -3.53
C LEU A 646 3.37 19.57 -4.23
N MET A 647 3.38 19.62 -5.56
CA MET A 647 2.22 19.45 -6.43
C MET A 647 2.08 18.01 -6.96
N GLN A 648 2.88 17.07 -6.44
CA GLN A 648 2.88 15.64 -6.80
C GLN A 648 3.00 15.39 -8.32
N CYS A 649 3.87 16.17 -8.98
CA CYS A 649 4.15 16.02 -10.41
C CYS A 649 4.96 14.74 -10.69
N ILE A 650 4.67 14.09 -11.83
CA ILE A 650 5.54 13.07 -12.42
C ILE A 650 6.57 13.73 -13.35
N ASP A 651 7.71 13.09 -13.64
CA ASP A 651 8.79 13.75 -14.41
C ASP A 651 8.38 14.19 -15.81
N SER A 652 7.50 13.45 -16.49
CA SER A 652 7.00 13.82 -17.82
C SER A 652 6.14 15.09 -17.77
N THR A 653 5.21 15.17 -16.81
CA THR A 653 4.40 16.36 -16.57
C THR A 653 5.27 17.54 -16.17
N PHE A 654 6.22 17.31 -15.26
CA PHE A 654 7.17 18.33 -14.81
C PHE A 654 7.98 18.88 -15.99
N ASN A 655 8.60 18.01 -16.80
CA ASN A 655 9.42 18.44 -17.92
C ASN A 655 8.62 19.12 -19.05
N ALA A 656 7.35 18.74 -19.23
CA ALA A 656 6.49 19.36 -20.23
C ALA A 656 5.97 20.75 -19.82
N HIS A 657 5.91 21.04 -18.52
CA HIS A 657 5.26 22.25 -17.98
C HIS A 657 6.18 23.13 -17.11
N LYS A 658 7.45 22.78 -16.94
CA LYS A 658 8.44 23.66 -16.31
C LYS A 658 8.73 24.88 -17.19
N LEU A 659 9.13 25.98 -16.57
CA LEU A 659 9.72 27.12 -17.28
C LEU A 659 11.20 26.86 -17.58
N PRO A 660 11.79 27.49 -18.61
CA PRO A 660 13.23 27.40 -18.86
C PRO A 660 14.04 27.82 -17.62
N GLY A 661 15.00 26.98 -17.20
CA GLY A 661 15.81 27.19 -15.99
C GLY A 661 15.27 26.54 -14.71
N HIS A 662 14.07 25.94 -14.76
CA HIS A 662 13.43 25.24 -13.63
C HIS A 662 13.53 23.73 -13.77
N ASP A 663 14.75 23.20 -13.67
CA ASP A 663 15.06 21.81 -14.02
C ASP A 663 15.02 20.82 -12.85
N ASN A 664 14.65 21.24 -11.63
CA ASN A 664 14.67 20.38 -10.45
C ASN A 664 13.26 20.07 -9.92
N ILE A 665 12.77 18.84 -10.14
CA ILE A 665 11.43 18.41 -9.68
C ILE A 665 11.22 18.44 -8.16
N TYR A 666 12.30 18.40 -7.36
CA TYR A 666 12.25 18.53 -5.90
C TYR A 666 12.46 19.97 -5.41
N ASN A 667 12.79 20.91 -6.32
CA ASN A 667 12.74 22.32 -5.98
C ASN A 667 11.26 22.71 -5.81
N PRO A 668 10.86 23.24 -4.64
CA PRO A 668 9.47 23.59 -4.37
C PRO A 668 8.90 24.60 -5.37
N VAL A 669 9.69 25.59 -5.82
CA VAL A 669 9.26 26.62 -6.77
C VAL A 669 9.06 26.01 -8.16
N ASP A 670 10.04 25.26 -8.67
CA ASP A 670 9.97 24.58 -9.97
C ASP A 670 8.78 23.62 -10.03
N ASN A 671 8.54 22.86 -8.95
CA ASN A 671 7.45 21.89 -8.87
C ASN A 671 6.08 22.58 -8.87
N ILE A 672 5.96 23.73 -8.18
CA ILE A 672 4.75 24.56 -8.22
C ILE A 672 4.52 25.13 -9.62
N ILE A 673 5.56 25.66 -10.27
CA ILE A 673 5.49 26.20 -11.64
C ILE A 673 4.93 25.16 -12.60
N ALA A 674 5.50 23.95 -12.59
CA ALA A 674 5.07 22.88 -13.47
C ALA A 674 3.66 22.37 -13.16
N GLY A 675 3.33 22.19 -11.87
CA GLY A 675 2.00 21.75 -11.45
C GLY A 675 0.89 22.75 -11.78
N VAL A 676 1.17 24.05 -11.65
CA VAL A 676 0.23 25.13 -12.00
C VAL A 676 0.02 25.22 -13.51
N GLN A 677 1.10 25.19 -14.31
CA GLN A 677 0.98 25.21 -15.76
C GLN A 677 0.23 23.99 -16.29
N TYR A 678 0.51 22.79 -15.76
CA TYR A 678 -0.26 21.58 -16.07
C TYR A 678 -1.76 21.75 -15.72
N SER A 679 -2.05 22.30 -14.55
CA SER A 679 -3.44 22.52 -14.11
C SER A 679 -4.20 23.49 -15.02
N ILE A 680 -3.53 24.54 -15.49
CA ILE A 680 -4.12 25.52 -16.42
C ILE A 680 -4.28 24.91 -17.82
N ASP A 681 -3.27 24.22 -18.34
CA ASP A 681 -3.34 23.56 -19.65
C ASP A 681 -4.47 22.52 -19.70
N ARG A 682 -4.59 21.73 -18.63
CA ARG A 682 -5.53 20.61 -18.57
C ARG A 682 -6.98 21.01 -18.24
N TYR A 683 -7.17 22.00 -17.37
CA TYR A 683 -8.47 22.37 -16.80
C TYR A 683 -8.89 23.83 -17.11
N GLY A 684 -8.05 24.60 -17.79
CA GLY A 684 -8.28 26.00 -18.18
C GLY A 684 -8.06 27.03 -17.07
N SER A 685 -8.16 26.63 -15.79
CA SER A 685 -7.83 27.45 -14.63
C SER A 685 -7.63 26.58 -13.38
N LEU A 686 -6.95 27.11 -12.36
CA LEU A 686 -6.79 26.43 -11.07
C LEU A 686 -8.14 26.21 -10.34
N GLY A 687 -9.13 27.08 -10.57
CA GLY A 687 -10.47 26.93 -10.02
C GLY A 687 -11.26 25.76 -10.62
N ASN A 688 -10.89 25.30 -11.81
CA ASN A 688 -11.52 24.16 -12.48
C ASN A 688 -10.85 22.81 -12.15
N VAL A 689 -9.78 22.81 -11.35
CA VAL A 689 -9.16 21.59 -10.86
C VAL A 689 -10.20 20.79 -10.06
N PRO A 690 -10.40 19.49 -10.31
CA PRO A 690 -11.50 18.72 -9.71
C PRO A 690 -11.60 18.82 -8.19
N GLY A 691 -10.48 18.83 -7.47
CA GLY A 691 -10.46 18.98 -6.02
C GLY A 691 -10.86 20.37 -5.53
N ILE A 692 -10.44 21.41 -6.25
CA ILE A 692 -10.79 22.81 -5.96
C ILE A 692 -12.26 23.06 -6.26
N GLN A 693 -12.75 22.53 -7.38
CA GLN A 693 -14.15 22.59 -7.76
C GLN A 693 -15.04 21.79 -6.80
N ALA A 694 -14.59 20.63 -6.33
CA ALA A 694 -15.33 19.85 -5.32
C ALA A 694 -15.44 20.62 -4.01
N MET A 695 -14.33 21.19 -3.52
CA MET A 695 -14.32 22.01 -2.29
C MET A 695 -15.14 23.29 -2.42
N SER A 696 -15.16 23.93 -3.59
CA SER A 696 -15.97 25.13 -3.83
C SER A 696 -17.48 24.85 -3.79
N HIS A 697 -17.88 23.60 -4.01
CA HIS A 697 -19.27 23.13 -3.90
C HIS A 697 -19.56 22.39 -2.57
N GLY A 698 -18.64 22.45 -1.60
CA GLY A 698 -18.80 21.84 -0.27
C GLY A 698 -18.52 20.33 -0.20
N GLY A 699 -17.91 19.76 -1.24
CA GLY A 699 -17.45 18.36 -1.27
C GLY A 699 -16.01 18.18 -0.78
N ALA A 700 -15.61 16.93 -0.53
CA ALA A 700 -14.23 16.59 -0.17
C ALA A 700 -13.24 16.87 -1.32
N TYR A 701 -12.00 17.20 -0.98
CA TYR A 701 -10.91 17.37 -1.94
C TYR A 701 -10.72 16.10 -2.78
N ARG A 702 -10.41 16.28 -4.07
CA ARG A 702 -10.11 15.22 -5.05
C ARG A 702 -8.82 15.58 -5.78
N GLY A 703 -7.80 14.73 -5.68
CA GLY A 703 -6.55 14.95 -6.42
C GLY A 703 -6.74 14.94 -7.94
N TYR A 704 -5.76 15.45 -8.69
CA TYR A 704 -5.84 15.62 -10.15
C TYR A 704 -4.95 14.68 -10.96
#